data_AF-A0A0C4ETU6-F1
#
_entry.id   AF-A0A0C4ETU6-F1
#
_cell.length_a   1.000
_cell.length_b   1.000
_cell.length_c   1.000
_cell.angle_alpha   90.00
_cell.angle_beta   90.00
_cell.angle_gamma   90.00
#
_symmetry.space_group_name_H-M   'P 1'
#
loop_
_entity.id
_entity.type
_entity.pdbx_description
1 polymer ?
#
loop_
_entity_poly.entity_id
_entity_poly.type
_entity_poly.pdbx_seq_one_letter_code
_entity_poly.pdbx_strand_id
1 'polypeptide(L)'
;MDSGDGKNHTNPNTQPSQPAPSSKRASLRLANLNPPSAPTSNSLDSSLKKNTAFIKRLKTGLHTNENVQILIKETGTLSLDKYLSEISIALNEGLAKCKSAAEIWGAIEVISTLHQRFSSSFTELFIQQFLGGLALPSKQYLAGLATDQREREENSRIIRQRSLLRCLAEFDLVGLVRGVSKQGSSNVDDGETTFGVLKDLLTANKEALLIPLPLAVSFSKQFGSLYLPTAISSGTSAGPTPSEANILNDSNVTDDMIIKPATKEKFKKLLGQYFDALSRKAVSDHVKLQELEKKNCEAAIRSGQIFDDRVQTFEKLTKEQEKLWNGILSLAETLSLSPPTLPGPDATSTTNAITGTGLSSNFGAGASELGIWSDEEEKKFYEDLLDLKDEVPTMLLGISADAKKETEIKADQDGGDNEQSNAQTKLEEEMEKLEMKDLTTASDLPEQQGELKEAEPDETKQGSSSLAPTTEPSSAPDTLASGPAARLTALFTRLDQVYNSDALDKIAVEFAYLNSKAARNRLIKHLSGVNKNRTDLIPHYARMLAILSNYMPDVLTGILANVHDEFRYLQRKRKFVAQELHAIRTKNIRWISELTKFNLVPSHLILHIIKVCIDDLHGTNVENLCDVLEGCGRWVLNNTESREKMTQLLDQMKRKKASQNLDSRQIMLLENAYFQCNPPDRPVIEPKHRTPMELFIRHQLYDCLCKKSVDRTIKILRKLHWNDPEVVKLLRNILTKVWKVKFGNIYLLAIIVYDLSRFHADFTVSIVDQVLENIRYSMEVNIFKHNQQRIATIKYLGELYNYRVIDSRVIFDTLWSFVTFGHLDGRPWPDVVSPIDAPDDFFRVRMVCTLLNTCGHCFDRGSLKRRLNNFLKFFIMYLRCKEPTPMDIDFLLQDTFEELRPKLNIYLTYDEASKAVQEMFSSISDRGEKVDDDEMQEDEERGAADDKKSEPEDNEGVSDSDNDTVMGDAAGQTNANFEEEDLPRFPSSVATAEEEEEFEKELAQMIAETSNASTQAESNGPGARKVDRNPMAGSLFSDKGLPILKTSIQPSSKQDPLANQCEAMTFTMLTKKGNKQQLKTMQIPSNSSIAVQTRAQQMHSQVEHQQLKKLVLDYEMREEANERKNLAAEMARKGVNVKFLNE
;
A
#
# COMPACT_ATOMS: atom_id res chain seq x y z
N MET A 1 -78.42 20.66 -30.94
CA MET A 1 -78.41 19.98 -29.63
C MET A 1 -76.99 19.52 -29.36
N ASP A 2 -76.26 20.11 -28.40
CA ASP A 2 -76.43 21.47 -27.92
C ASP A 2 -75.08 22.09 -27.51
N SER A 3 -75.08 23.41 -27.54
CA SER A 3 -74.05 24.42 -27.35
C SER A 3 -73.17 24.25 -26.09
N GLY A 4 -71.88 24.67 -26.17
CA GLY A 4 -71.01 24.77 -24.98
C GLY A 4 -69.56 25.16 -25.29
N ASP A 5 -69.25 26.47 -25.29
CA ASP A 5 -67.88 26.99 -25.38
C ASP A 5 -67.08 26.74 -24.08
N GLY A 6 -65.81 26.33 -24.22
CA GLY A 6 -64.85 26.18 -23.11
C GLY A 6 -63.48 26.76 -23.50
N LYS A 7 -63.05 27.84 -22.83
CA LYS A 7 -61.87 28.63 -23.23
C LYS A 7 -60.55 28.00 -22.81
N ASN A 8 -59.52 28.22 -23.63
CA ASN A 8 -58.12 28.04 -23.26
C ASN A 8 -57.75 28.89 -22.03
N HIS A 9 -57.12 28.27 -21.04
CA HIS A 9 -56.21 28.95 -20.11
C HIS A 9 -54.88 28.18 -20.09
N THR A 10 -53.93 28.64 -20.91
CA THR A 10 -52.54 28.15 -20.90
C THR A 10 -51.82 28.69 -19.67
N ASN A 11 -51.47 27.82 -18.72
CA ASN A 11 -50.67 28.20 -17.55
C ASN A 11 -49.19 28.35 -17.98
N PRO A 12 -48.54 29.51 -17.84
CA PRO A 12 -47.31 29.84 -18.59
C PRO A 12 -46.00 29.35 -17.95
N ASN A 13 -46.04 28.49 -16.91
CA ASN A 13 -44.88 28.22 -16.05
C ASN A 13 -44.51 26.73 -15.91
N THR A 14 -44.71 25.92 -16.95
CA THR A 14 -44.16 24.56 -17.01
C THR A 14 -42.80 24.60 -17.71
N GLN A 15 -41.69 24.44 -16.98
CA GLN A 15 -40.39 24.20 -17.62
C GLN A 15 -40.46 22.85 -18.39
N PRO A 16 -39.89 22.76 -19.60
CA PRO A 16 -39.88 21.51 -20.34
C PRO A 16 -38.94 20.51 -19.67
N SER A 17 -39.52 19.45 -19.08
CA SER A 17 -38.75 18.32 -18.56
C SER A 17 -37.85 17.75 -19.66
N GLN A 18 -36.56 17.59 -19.36
CA GLN A 18 -35.62 17.11 -20.38
C GLN A 18 -35.99 15.67 -20.79
N PRO A 19 -36.15 15.39 -22.11
CA PRO A 19 -36.49 14.05 -22.56
C PRO A 19 -35.37 13.06 -22.23
N ALA A 20 -35.75 11.85 -21.82
CA ALA A 20 -34.80 10.79 -21.52
C ALA A 20 -33.81 10.57 -22.69
N PRO A 21 -32.53 10.26 -22.43
CA PRO A 21 -31.48 10.28 -23.45
C PRO A 21 -31.74 9.34 -24.63
N SER A 22 -32.47 8.24 -24.44
CA SER A 22 -32.95 7.36 -25.53
C SER A 22 -33.91 8.09 -26.50
N SER A 23 -34.93 8.78 -25.98
CA SER A 23 -35.86 9.58 -26.80
C SER A 23 -35.14 10.68 -27.59
N LYS A 24 -34.16 11.34 -26.95
CA LYS A 24 -33.30 12.36 -27.58
C LYS A 24 -32.36 11.79 -28.65
N ARG A 25 -31.84 10.57 -28.42
CA ARG A 25 -31.04 9.81 -29.39
C ARG A 25 -31.88 9.42 -30.61
N ALA A 26 -33.08 8.90 -30.39
CA ALA A 26 -33.99 8.46 -31.45
C ALA A 26 -34.46 9.62 -32.35
N SER A 27 -34.80 10.78 -31.78
CA SER A 27 -35.25 11.95 -32.55
C SER A 27 -34.12 12.55 -33.41
N LEU A 28 -32.92 12.71 -32.86
CA LEU A 28 -31.75 13.15 -33.64
C LEU A 28 -31.36 12.12 -34.71
N ARG A 29 -31.41 10.81 -34.40
CA ARG A 29 -31.13 9.75 -35.39
C ARG A 29 -32.12 9.81 -36.56
N LEU A 30 -33.41 10.02 -36.30
CA LEU A 30 -34.42 10.15 -37.36
C LEU A 30 -34.15 11.37 -38.25
N ALA A 31 -33.86 12.52 -37.64
CA ALA A 31 -33.59 13.78 -38.34
C ALA A 31 -32.27 13.77 -39.13
N ASN A 32 -31.24 13.06 -38.63
CA ASN A 32 -29.97 12.89 -39.34
C ASN A 32 -30.09 11.88 -40.51
N LEU A 33 -30.84 10.78 -40.33
CA LEU A 33 -31.06 9.81 -41.41
C LEU A 33 -32.00 10.33 -42.50
N ASN A 34 -32.89 11.28 -42.17
CA ASN A 34 -33.82 11.92 -43.11
C ASN A 34 -33.66 13.45 -43.03
N PRO A 35 -32.54 14.01 -43.51
CA PRO A 35 -32.30 15.44 -43.42
C PRO A 35 -33.39 16.22 -44.19
N PRO A 36 -33.95 17.31 -43.62
CA PRO A 36 -34.98 18.09 -44.29
C PRO A 36 -34.46 18.69 -45.60
N SER A 37 -35.31 18.77 -46.62
CA SER A 37 -34.96 19.33 -47.92
C SER A 37 -34.40 20.75 -47.77
N ALA A 38 -33.22 21.00 -48.35
CA ALA A 38 -32.47 22.24 -48.18
C ALA A 38 -33.36 23.49 -48.41
N PRO A 39 -33.36 24.48 -47.49
CA PRO A 39 -34.32 25.58 -47.50
C PRO A 39 -34.17 26.46 -48.74
N THR A 40 -35.22 26.50 -49.57
CA THR A 40 -35.25 27.27 -50.81
C THR A 40 -35.27 28.78 -50.52
N SER A 41 -34.10 29.41 -50.68
CA SER A 41 -33.92 30.86 -50.81
C SER A 41 -34.60 31.76 -49.77
N ASN A 42 -34.17 31.66 -48.51
CA ASN A 42 -34.09 32.85 -47.65
C ASN A 42 -32.71 33.50 -47.84
N SER A 43 -32.62 34.83 -47.72
CA SER A 43 -31.36 35.58 -47.88
C SER A 43 -30.44 35.39 -46.66
N LEU A 44 -29.70 34.28 -46.64
CA LEU A 44 -28.73 33.95 -45.61
C LEU A 44 -27.64 35.03 -45.49
N ASP A 45 -27.29 35.40 -44.25
CA ASP A 45 -26.32 36.46 -44.00
C ASP A 45 -24.89 35.95 -44.25
N SER A 46 -24.21 36.54 -45.24
CA SER A 46 -22.83 36.20 -45.62
C SER A 46 -21.78 37.11 -45.00
N SER A 47 -22.12 37.87 -43.95
CA SER A 47 -21.20 38.80 -43.28
C SER A 47 -20.02 38.06 -42.65
N LEU A 48 -18.82 38.35 -43.16
CA LEU A 48 -17.55 37.82 -42.64
C LEU A 48 -17.44 37.95 -41.11
N LYS A 49 -17.86 39.10 -40.54
CA LYS A 49 -17.83 39.34 -39.10
C LYS A 49 -18.69 38.33 -38.30
N LYS A 50 -19.84 37.91 -38.84
CA LYS A 50 -20.71 36.92 -38.19
C LYS A 50 -20.17 35.50 -38.39
N ASN A 51 -19.71 35.16 -39.59
CA ASN A 51 -19.13 33.84 -39.86
C ASN A 51 -17.86 33.58 -39.03
N THR A 52 -16.94 34.54 -38.93
CA THR A 52 -15.76 34.42 -38.07
C THR A 52 -16.14 34.38 -36.57
N ALA A 53 -17.21 35.07 -36.14
CA ALA A 53 -17.70 34.98 -34.77
C ALA A 53 -18.30 33.59 -34.45
N PHE A 54 -19.06 33.01 -35.38
CA PHE A 54 -19.59 31.64 -35.30
C PHE A 54 -18.46 30.60 -35.18
N ILE A 55 -17.44 30.69 -36.06
CA ILE A 55 -16.25 29.82 -36.03
C ILE A 55 -15.48 29.96 -34.70
N LYS A 56 -15.32 31.20 -34.20
CA LYS A 56 -14.70 31.44 -32.88
C LYS A 56 -15.54 30.81 -31.75
N ARG A 57 -16.87 30.94 -31.79
CA ARG A 57 -17.79 30.36 -30.80
C ARG A 57 -17.75 28.82 -30.80
N LEU A 58 -17.62 28.18 -31.97
CA LEU A 58 -17.33 26.74 -32.04
C LEU A 58 -15.99 26.39 -31.37
N LYS A 59 -14.91 27.12 -31.68
CA LYS A 59 -13.56 26.87 -31.15
C LYS A 59 -13.44 27.05 -29.63
N THR A 60 -14.18 27.98 -29.02
CA THR A 60 -14.01 28.31 -27.59
C THR A 60 -15.25 28.08 -26.72
N GLY A 61 -16.47 28.25 -27.24
CA GLY A 61 -17.71 28.27 -26.46
C GLY A 61 -18.60 27.02 -26.56
N LEU A 62 -18.23 25.99 -27.33
CA LEU A 62 -19.06 24.80 -27.56
C LEU A 62 -19.44 24.03 -26.27
N HIS A 63 -18.66 24.18 -25.21
CA HIS A 63 -18.90 23.56 -23.90
C HIS A 63 -19.93 24.31 -23.04
N THR A 64 -20.42 25.49 -23.46
CA THR A 64 -21.41 26.28 -22.72
C THR A 64 -22.81 26.06 -23.30
N ASN A 65 -23.78 25.67 -22.47
CA ASN A 65 -25.15 25.35 -22.93
C ASN A 65 -25.85 26.55 -23.62
N GLU A 66 -25.62 27.77 -23.13
CA GLU A 66 -26.10 29.01 -23.77
C GLU A 66 -25.58 29.18 -25.20
N ASN A 67 -24.29 28.89 -25.44
CA ASN A 67 -23.68 28.97 -26.75
C ASN A 67 -24.23 27.91 -27.72
N VAL A 68 -24.64 26.73 -27.24
CA VAL A 68 -25.26 25.68 -28.07
C VAL A 68 -26.53 26.18 -28.75
N GLN A 69 -27.45 26.79 -28.00
CA GLN A 69 -28.69 27.32 -28.56
C GLN A 69 -28.46 28.50 -29.53
N ILE A 70 -27.45 29.33 -29.27
CA ILE A 70 -27.02 30.40 -30.18
C ILE A 70 -26.45 29.80 -31.48
N LEU A 71 -25.58 28.79 -31.39
CA LEU A 71 -24.96 28.11 -32.54
C LEU A 71 -25.99 27.42 -33.42
N ILE A 72 -27.00 26.76 -32.84
CA ILE A 72 -28.12 26.16 -33.58
C ILE A 72 -28.88 27.23 -34.39
N LYS A 73 -29.18 28.38 -33.78
CA LYS A 73 -29.87 29.51 -34.42
C LYS A 73 -29.03 30.20 -35.51
N GLU A 74 -27.74 30.38 -35.27
CA GLU A 74 -26.79 30.93 -36.27
C GLU A 74 -26.62 29.96 -37.47
N THR A 75 -26.61 28.64 -37.22
CA THR A 75 -26.57 27.60 -38.26
C THR A 75 -27.78 27.65 -39.21
N GLY A 76 -28.93 28.14 -38.75
CA GLY A 76 -30.11 28.37 -39.59
C GLY A 76 -30.13 29.68 -40.39
N THR A 77 -29.21 30.62 -40.13
CA THR A 77 -29.31 32.02 -40.62
C THR A 77 -28.09 32.56 -41.37
N LEU A 78 -26.90 31.97 -41.18
CA LEU A 78 -25.65 32.40 -41.83
C LEU A 78 -25.37 31.64 -43.14
N SER A 79 -24.65 32.24 -44.11
CA SER A 79 -24.07 31.48 -45.24
C SER A 79 -22.68 30.95 -44.86
N LEU A 80 -22.62 29.66 -44.55
CA LEU A 80 -21.43 28.98 -44.00
C LEU A 80 -20.71 28.08 -45.03
N ASP A 81 -21.28 27.97 -46.24
CA ASP A 81 -20.90 27.05 -47.32
C ASP A 81 -19.43 27.17 -47.73
N LYS A 82 -18.87 28.38 -47.66
CA LYS A 82 -17.45 28.68 -47.96
C LYS A 82 -16.48 28.40 -46.81
N TYR A 83 -17.00 28.10 -45.62
CA TYR A 83 -16.25 27.97 -44.37
C TYR A 83 -16.30 26.56 -43.75
N LEU A 84 -16.89 25.58 -44.44
CA LEU A 84 -17.10 24.22 -43.89
C LEU A 84 -15.79 23.53 -43.44
N SER A 85 -14.67 23.85 -44.07
CA SER A 85 -13.32 23.41 -43.66
C SER A 85 -12.87 24.03 -42.34
N GLU A 86 -12.98 25.35 -42.19
CA GLU A 86 -12.66 26.09 -40.95
C GLU A 86 -13.59 25.68 -39.80
N ILE A 87 -14.89 25.51 -40.10
CA ILE A 87 -15.90 24.99 -39.18
C ILE A 87 -15.52 23.60 -38.68
N SER A 88 -15.11 22.68 -39.56
CA SER A 88 -14.70 21.32 -39.18
C SER A 88 -13.50 21.32 -38.22
N ILE A 89 -12.54 22.22 -38.43
CA ILE A 89 -11.36 22.35 -37.56
C ILE A 89 -11.76 22.96 -36.20
N ALA A 90 -12.45 24.10 -36.21
CA ALA A 90 -12.87 24.80 -34.99
C ALA A 90 -13.80 23.95 -34.11
N LEU A 91 -14.69 23.18 -34.74
CA LEU A 91 -15.57 22.22 -34.07
C LEU A 91 -14.79 21.10 -33.38
N ASN A 92 -13.76 20.53 -34.04
CA ASN A 92 -12.89 19.52 -33.43
C ASN A 92 -12.10 20.09 -32.23
N GLU A 93 -11.59 21.32 -32.33
CA GLU A 93 -10.90 22.01 -31.23
C GLU A 93 -11.84 22.35 -30.06
N GLY A 94 -13.11 22.66 -30.33
CA GLY A 94 -14.15 22.87 -29.31
C GLY A 94 -14.56 21.56 -28.64
N LEU A 95 -14.77 20.50 -29.42
CA LEU A 95 -15.17 19.18 -28.94
C LEU A 95 -14.11 18.55 -28.04
N ALA A 96 -12.82 18.78 -28.32
CA ALA A 96 -11.71 18.35 -27.46
C ALA A 96 -11.70 18.98 -26.05
N LYS A 97 -12.50 20.04 -25.81
CA LYS A 97 -12.68 20.67 -24.49
C LYS A 97 -13.87 20.11 -23.71
N CYS A 98 -14.80 19.42 -24.39
CA CYS A 98 -15.99 18.85 -23.78
C CYS A 98 -15.63 17.61 -22.93
N LYS A 99 -16.05 17.62 -21.67
CA LYS A 99 -15.72 16.63 -20.63
C LYS A 99 -16.98 15.99 -20.03
N SER A 100 -18.04 16.77 -19.76
CA SER A 100 -19.28 16.21 -19.18
C SER A 100 -20.18 15.57 -20.23
N ALA A 101 -21.18 14.81 -19.76
CA ALA A 101 -22.21 14.24 -20.62
C ALA A 101 -23.05 15.34 -21.31
N ALA A 102 -23.42 16.40 -20.57
CA ALA A 102 -24.26 17.48 -21.09
C ALA A 102 -23.55 18.31 -22.17
N GLU A 103 -22.27 18.62 -21.98
CA GLU A 103 -21.42 19.30 -22.99
C GLU A 103 -21.37 18.51 -24.30
N ILE A 104 -21.15 17.19 -24.20
CA ILE A 104 -21.07 16.31 -25.38
C ILE A 104 -22.43 16.23 -26.09
N TRP A 105 -23.54 16.14 -25.36
CA TRP A 105 -24.89 16.18 -25.94
C TRP A 105 -25.21 17.53 -26.62
N GLY A 106 -24.82 18.66 -26.02
CA GLY A 106 -24.96 19.98 -26.65
C GLY A 106 -24.13 20.11 -27.92
N ALA A 107 -22.90 19.59 -27.92
CA ALA A 107 -22.08 19.51 -29.14
C ALA A 107 -22.73 18.64 -30.23
N ILE A 108 -23.31 17.49 -29.87
CA ILE A 108 -24.01 16.59 -30.80
C ILE A 108 -25.21 17.29 -31.49
N GLU A 109 -25.92 18.18 -30.81
CA GLU A 109 -27.01 18.98 -31.42
C GLU A 109 -26.48 19.96 -32.49
N VAL A 110 -25.39 20.68 -32.20
CA VAL A 110 -24.74 21.59 -33.16
C VAL A 110 -24.20 20.81 -34.38
N ILE A 111 -23.63 19.63 -34.15
CA ILE A 111 -23.11 18.77 -35.23
C ILE A 111 -24.26 18.19 -36.07
N SER A 112 -25.36 17.76 -35.43
CA SER A 112 -26.55 17.23 -36.11
C SER A 112 -27.24 18.30 -36.95
N THR A 113 -27.35 19.54 -36.47
CA THR A 113 -27.95 20.64 -37.23
C THR A 113 -27.07 21.11 -38.40
N LEU A 114 -25.74 21.08 -38.25
CA LEU A 114 -24.80 21.27 -39.37
C LEU A 114 -24.92 20.14 -40.41
N HIS A 115 -25.02 18.88 -39.98
CA HIS A 115 -25.23 17.73 -40.85
C HIS A 115 -26.57 17.80 -41.61
N GLN A 116 -27.67 18.12 -40.92
CA GLN A 116 -28.99 18.25 -41.53
C GLN A 116 -29.05 19.34 -42.62
N ARG A 117 -28.20 20.38 -42.50
CA ARG A 117 -28.11 21.45 -43.50
C ARG A 117 -27.14 21.16 -44.65
N PHE A 118 -25.98 20.56 -44.39
CA PHE A 118 -24.88 20.43 -45.36
C PHE A 118 -24.59 19.00 -45.82
N SER A 119 -25.18 18.00 -45.16
CA SER A 119 -25.03 16.57 -45.45
C SER A 119 -23.55 16.15 -45.56
N SER A 120 -23.22 15.26 -46.50
CA SER A 120 -21.86 14.74 -46.75
C SER A 120 -20.80 15.83 -46.90
N SER A 121 -21.10 16.96 -47.55
CA SER A 121 -20.18 18.09 -47.79
C SER A 121 -19.55 18.67 -46.53
N PHE A 122 -20.23 18.54 -45.38
CA PHE A 122 -19.68 18.85 -44.07
C PHE A 122 -19.21 17.59 -43.34
N THR A 123 -20.06 16.56 -43.28
CA THR A 123 -19.84 15.43 -42.38
C THR A 123 -18.66 14.55 -42.77
N GLU A 124 -18.35 14.38 -44.05
CA GLU A 124 -17.17 13.61 -44.47
C GLU A 124 -15.86 14.30 -44.05
N LEU A 125 -15.77 15.63 -44.25
CA LEU A 125 -14.62 16.43 -43.82
C LEU A 125 -14.48 16.44 -42.30
N PHE A 126 -15.58 16.64 -41.56
CA PHE A 126 -15.58 16.66 -40.10
C PHE A 126 -15.16 15.30 -39.52
N ILE A 127 -15.77 14.19 -39.97
CA ILE A 127 -15.46 12.85 -39.46
C ILE A 127 -14.03 12.42 -39.82
N GLN A 128 -13.53 12.76 -41.02
CA GLN A 128 -12.13 12.48 -41.38
C GLN A 128 -11.13 13.20 -40.45
N GLN A 129 -11.37 14.46 -40.12
CA GLN A 129 -10.53 15.21 -39.17
C GLN A 129 -10.68 14.68 -37.73
N PHE A 130 -11.90 14.39 -37.30
CA PHE A 130 -12.21 13.87 -35.96
C PHE A 130 -11.55 12.52 -35.67
N LEU A 131 -11.60 11.58 -36.63
CA LEU A 131 -10.91 10.29 -36.51
C LEU A 131 -9.39 10.44 -36.44
N GLY A 132 -8.82 11.51 -37.00
CA GLY A 132 -7.41 11.88 -36.81
C GLY A 132 -7.04 12.15 -35.34
N GLY A 133 -7.98 12.65 -34.53
CA GLY A 133 -7.79 12.82 -33.08
C GLY A 133 -7.81 11.51 -32.27
N LEU A 134 -8.35 10.43 -32.86
CA LEU A 134 -8.37 9.07 -32.31
C LEU A 134 -7.22 8.20 -32.82
N ALA A 135 -6.46 8.66 -33.82
CA ALA A 135 -5.34 7.93 -34.40
C ALA A 135 -4.24 7.60 -33.38
N LEU A 136 -3.47 6.56 -33.69
CA LEU A 136 -2.33 6.10 -32.90
C LEU A 136 -1.05 6.82 -33.37
N PRO A 137 -0.19 7.34 -32.45
CA PRO A 137 1.10 7.91 -32.83
C PRO A 137 2.02 6.83 -33.42
N SER A 138 3.00 7.24 -34.25
CA SER A 138 3.90 6.28 -34.89
C SER A 138 4.81 5.61 -33.85
N LYS A 139 5.06 4.31 -34.02
CA LYS A 139 5.93 3.55 -33.09
C LYS A 139 7.35 4.11 -33.03
N GLN A 140 7.83 4.69 -34.13
CA GLN A 140 9.14 5.37 -34.20
C GLN A 140 9.18 6.67 -33.37
N TYR A 141 8.09 7.45 -33.36
CA TYR A 141 8.01 8.67 -32.55
C TYR A 141 8.03 8.34 -31.05
N LEU A 142 7.17 7.42 -30.60
CA LEU A 142 7.18 6.97 -29.20
C LEU A 142 8.53 6.35 -28.79
N ALA A 143 9.18 5.60 -29.68
CA ALA A 143 10.49 5.00 -29.41
C ALA A 143 11.60 6.04 -29.16
N GLY A 144 11.54 7.21 -29.81
CA GLY A 144 12.52 8.30 -29.63
C GLY A 144 12.35 9.15 -28.37
N LEU A 145 11.25 8.99 -27.64
CA LEU A 145 10.95 9.71 -26.40
C LEU A 145 11.51 9.00 -25.17
N ALA A 146 12.03 9.78 -24.22
CA ALA A 146 12.41 9.31 -22.88
C ALA A 146 11.21 8.72 -22.12
N THR A 147 11.46 7.79 -21.20
CA THR A 147 10.45 7.02 -20.44
C THR A 147 9.35 7.91 -19.86
N ASP A 148 9.74 8.91 -19.07
CA ASP A 148 8.85 9.78 -18.33
C ASP A 148 8.04 10.69 -19.24
N GLN A 149 8.61 11.07 -20.39
CA GLN A 149 7.93 11.89 -21.39
C GLN A 149 6.92 11.06 -22.18
N ARG A 150 7.26 9.80 -22.50
CA ARG A 150 6.34 8.81 -23.08
C ARG A 150 5.17 8.53 -22.12
N GLU A 151 5.43 8.24 -20.85
CA GLU A 151 4.38 8.01 -19.85
C GLU A 151 3.42 9.22 -19.72
N ARG A 152 3.94 10.46 -19.71
CA ARG A 152 3.11 11.68 -19.67
C ARG A 152 2.30 11.90 -20.95
N GLU A 153 2.89 11.67 -22.12
CA GLU A 153 2.18 11.80 -23.40
C GLU A 153 1.08 10.72 -23.52
N GLU A 154 1.37 9.47 -23.17
CA GLU A 154 0.39 8.39 -23.27
C GLU A 154 -0.79 8.58 -22.30
N ASN A 155 -0.56 9.05 -21.07
CA ASN A 155 -1.65 9.45 -20.17
C ASN A 155 -2.49 10.59 -20.78
N SER A 156 -1.85 11.62 -21.33
CA SER A 156 -2.53 12.75 -21.98
C SER A 156 -3.35 12.31 -23.20
N ARG A 157 -2.81 11.39 -23.99
CA ARG A 157 -3.45 10.75 -25.15
C ARG A 157 -4.67 9.95 -24.72
N ILE A 158 -4.56 9.09 -23.69
CA ILE A 158 -5.67 8.26 -23.20
C ILE A 158 -6.81 9.12 -22.64
N ILE A 159 -6.50 10.22 -21.93
CA ILE A 159 -7.52 11.17 -21.47
C ILE A 159 -8.30 11.77 -22.65
N ARG A 160 -7.60 12.22 -23.70
CA ARG A 160 -8.21 12.77 -24.93
C ARG A 160 -9.02 11.72 -25.69
N GLN A 161 -8.43 10.55 -25.95
CA GLN A 161 -9.06 9.45 -26.67
C GLN A 161 -10.30 8.93 -25.95
N ARG A 162 -10.37 8.97 -24.61
CA ARG A 162 -11.57 8.59 -23.86
C ARG A 162 -12.77 9.51 -24.15
N SER A 163 -12.56 10.83 -24.19
CA SER A 163 -13.62 11.78 -24.56
C SER A 163 -14.02 11.61 -26.03
N LEU A 164 -13.04 11.52 -26.94
CA LEU A 164 -13.34 11.37 -28.37
C LEU A 164 -14.02 10.03 -28.69
N LEU A 165 -13.66 8.93 -28.03
CA LEU A 165 -14.33 7.63 -28.20
C LEU A 165 -15.79 7.67 -27.74
N ARG A 166 -16.10 8.43 -26.68
CA ARG A 166 -17.47 8.69 -26.24
C ARG A 166 -18.26 9.48 -27.30
N CYS A 167 -17.66 10.52 -27.87
CA CYS A 167 -18.29 11.27 -28.96
C CYS A 167 -18.52 10.39 -30.21
N LEU A 168 -17.55 9.54 -30.59
CA LEU A 168 -17.67 8.63 -31.73
C LEU A 168 -18.87 7.67 -31.56
N ALA A 169 -19.01 7.06 -30.38
CA ALA A 169 -20.11 6.13 -30.10
C ALA A 169 -21.48 6.82 -30.16
N GLU A 170 -21.63 8.04 -29.63
CA GLU A 170 -22.88 8.78 -29.75
C GLU A 170 -23.14 9.25 -31.20
N PHE A 171 -22.11 9.66 -31.96
CA PHE A 171 -22.25 10.04 -33.38
C PHE A 171 -22.77 8.87 -34.24
N ASP A 172 -22.27 7.66 -33.99
CA ASP A 172 -22.66 6.42 -34.64
C ASP A 172 -24.13 6.06 -34.28
N LEU A 173 -24.47 6.16 -32.99
CA LEU A 173 -25.84 6.01 -32.49
C LEU A 173 -26.82 7.05 -33.06
N VAL A 174 -26.44 8.32 -33.24
CA VAL A 174 -27.28 9.34 -33.93
C VAL A 174 -27.13 9.36 -35.45
N GLY A 175 -26.47 8.35 -36.05
CA GLY A 175 -26.46 8.12 -37.51
C GLY A 175 -25.48 8.96 -38.33
N LEU A 176 -24.63 9.77 -37.69
CA LEU A 176 -23.67 10.66 -38.35
C LEU A 176 -22.48 9.90 -38.97
N VAL A 177 -22.13 8.71 -38.46
CA VAL A 177 -20.92 7.95 -38.85
C VAL A 177 -21.22 6.90 -39.93
N ARG A 178 -22.01 7.27 -40.94
CA ARG A 178 -22.31 6.46 -42.13
C ARG A 178 -21.62 7.04 -43.37
N GLY A 179 -20.32 6.77 -43.50
CA GLY A 179 -19.48 7.24 -44.62
C GLY A 179 -19.50 6.33 -45.85
N VAL A 180 -19.30 6.91 -47.04
CA VAL A 180 -19.38 6.20 -48.33
C VAL A 180 -18.16 5.30 -48.56
N SER A 181 -18.40 4.08 -49.03
CA SER A 181 -17.34 3.16 -49.48
C SER A 181 -16.56 3.72 -50.68
N LYS A 182 -15.25 3.50 -50.73
CA LYS A 182 -14.39 3.83 -51.89
C LYS A 182 -14.77 3.13 -53.21
N GLN A 183 -15.81 2.28 -53.19
CA GLN A 183 -16.37 1.60 -54.36
C GLN A 183 -17.88 1.89 -54.58
N GLY A 184 -18.45 2.90 -53.90
CA GLY A 184 -19.80 3.40 -54.20
C GLY A 184 -20.97 2.54 -53.73
N SER A 185 -20.74 1.47 -52.95
CA SER A 185 -21.80 0.73 -52.27
C SER A 185 -22.13 1.38 -50.91
N SER A 186 -23.40 1.77 -50.75
CA SER A 186 -23.96 2.20 -49.47
C SER A 186 -24.39 0.99 -48.64
N ASN A 187 -23.53 0.56 -47.70
CA ASN A 187 -23.88 -0.21 -46.48
C ASN A 187 -22.61 -0.43 -45.63
N VAL A 188 -22.24 0.60 -44.86
CA VAL A 188 -21.46 0.40 -43.64
C VAL A 188 -22.48 0.24 -42.52
N ASP A 189 -22.47 -0.90 -41.84
CA ASP A 189 -23.41 -1.18 -40.75
C ASP A 189 -23.11 -0.33 -39.51
N ASP A 190 -24.16 0.09 -38.81
CA ASP A 190 -24.05 0.84 -37.55
C ASP A 190 -23.20 0.05 -36.54
N GLY A 191 -22.28 0.75 -35.87
CA GLY A 191 -21.27 0.15 -35.00
C GLY A 191 -19.94 -0.19 -35.68
N GLU A 192 -19.85 -0.35 -37.02
CA GLU A 192 -18.63 -0.90 -37.64
C GLU A 192 -17.43 0.06 -37.60
N THR A 193 -17.65 1.37 -37.75
CA THR A 193 -16.59 2.39 -37.62
C THR A 193 -16.07 2.47 -36.18
N THR A 194 -17.00 2.48 -35.21
CA THR A 194 -16.68 2.45 -33.77
C THR A 194 -15.96 1.16 -33.38
N PHE A 195 -16.34 0.02 -33.99
CA PHE A 195 -15.68 -1.26 -33.80
C PHE A 195 -14.24 -1.26 -34.32
N GLY A 196 -14.01 -0.71 -35.53
CA GLY A 196 -12.69 -0.57 -36.11
C GLY A 196 -11.75 0.26 -35.22
N VAL A 197 -12.20 1.46 -34.82
CA VAL A 197 -11.43 2.35 -33.95
C VAL A 197 -11.15 1.71 -32.59
N LEU A 198 -12.16 1.10 -31.94
CA LEU A 198 -11.96 0.44 -30.65
C LEU A 198 -10.98 -0.75 -30.79
N LYS A 199 -11.13 -1.58 -31.81
CA LYS A 199 -10.24 -2.72 -32.09
C LYS A 199 -8.79 -2.26 -32.25
N ASP A 200 -8.54 -1.23 -33.05
CA ASP A 200 -7.20 -0.73 -33.29
C ASP A 200 -6.59 -0.13 -32.00
N LEU A 201 -7.37 0.64 -31.24
CA LEU A 201 -6.94 1.19 -29.94
C LEU A 201 -6.61 0.10 -28.89
N LEU A 202 -7.38 -0.99 -28.83
CA LEU A 202 -7.14 -2.09 -27.89
C LEU A 202 -6.01 -3.04 -28.34
N THR A 203 -5.69 -3.12 -29.65
CA THR A 203 -4.75 -4.12 -30.20
C THR A 203 -3.42 -3.56 -30.71
N ALA A 204 -3.24 -2.24 -30.77
CA ALA A 204 -2.05 -1.56 -31.28
C ALA A 204 -0.71 -2.00 -30.63
N ASN A 205 -0.75 -2.29 -29.32
CA ASN A 205 0.39 -2.77 -28.55
C ASN A 205 -0.02 -3.95 -27.64
N LYS A 206 0.43 -5.15 -28.00
CA LYS A 206 0.17 -6.40 -27.26
C LYS A 206 0.96 -6.52 -25.95
N GLU A 207 2.02 -5.73 -25.78
CA GLU A 207 2.88 -5.76 -24.59
C GLU A 207 2.35 -4.81 -23.51
N ALA A 208 1.86 -3.63 -23.93
CA ALA A 208 1.38 -2.57 -23.04
C ALA A 208 -0.15 -2.59 -22.83
N LEU A 209 -0.72 -3.77 -22.54
CA LEU A 209 -2.18 -3.97 -22.39
C LEU A 209 -2.85 -3.07 -21.34
N LEU A 210 -2.10 -2.59 -20.35
CA LEU A 210 -2.58 -1.69 -19.30
C LEU A 210 -2.94 -0.28 -19.82
N ILE A 211 -2.29 0.19 -20.89
CA ILE A 211 -2.46 1.58 -21.39
C ILE A 211 -3.87 1.84 -21.95
N PRO A 212 -4.46 1.00 -22.81
CA PRO A 212 -5.82 1.20 -23.29
C PRO A 212 -6.93 0.73 -22.33
N LEU A 213 -6.59 0.16 -21.17
CA LEU A 213 -7.57 -0.36 -20.19
C LEU A 213 -8.62 0.68 -19.74
N PRO A 214 -8.28 1.96 -19.50
CA PRO A 214 -9.29 2.99 -19.17
C PRO A 214 -10.26 3.28 -20.32
N LEU A 215 -9.88 3.03 -21.58
CA LEU A 215 -10.77 3.16 -22.74
C LEU A 215 -11.78 2.02 -22.76
N ALA A 216 -11.32 0.76 -22.60
CA ALA A 216 -12.19 -0.42 -22.55
C ALA A 216 -13.21 -0.33 -21.41
N VAL A 217 -12.78 0.04 -20.20
CA VAL A 217 -13.66 0.21 -19.04
C VAL A 217 -14.66 1.34 -19.27
N SER A 218 -14.21 2.50 -19.77
CA SER A 218 -15.09 3.65 -19.98
C SER A 218 -16.11 3.42 -21.09
N PHE A 219 -15.73 2.72 -22.17
CA PHE A 219 -16.65 2.34 -23.24
C PHE A 219 -17.70 1.35 -22.72
N SER A 220 -17.24 0.25 -22.10
CA SER A 220 -18.13 -0.81 -21.62
C SER A 220 -19.15 -0.29 -20.60
N LYS A 221 -18.72 0.53 -19.61
CA LYS A 221 -19.61 1.05 -18.57
C LYS A 221 -20.58 2.15 -19.02
N GLN A 222 -20.36 2.78 -20.18
CA GLN A 222 -21.23 3.83 -20.72
C GLN A 222 -22.13 3.35 -21.87
N PHE A 223 -21.65 2.38 -22.65
CA PHE A 223 -22.29 1.93 -23.89
C PHE A 223 -22.60 0.43 -23.91
N GLY A 224 -22.34 -0.32 -22.83
CA GLY A 224 -22.52 -1.76 -22.75
C GLY A 224 -23.93 -2.22 -23.14
N SER A 225 -24.98 -1.59 -22.61
CA SER A 225 -26.38 -1.91 -22.95
C SER A 225 -26.76 -1.64 -24.41
N LEU A 226 -25.96 -0.89 -25.17
CA LEU A 226 -26.22 -0.53 -26.57
C LEU A 226 -25.35 -1.36 -27.52
N TYR A 227 -24.07 -1.57 -27.17
CA TYR A 227 -23.05 -2.22 -28.01
C TYR A 227 -22.75 -3.68 -27.64
N LEU A 228 -23.22 -4.20 -26.51
CA LEU A 228 -23.11 -5.62 -26.13
C LEU A 228 -24.49 -6.30 -26.15
N PRO A 229 -24.56 -7.64 -26.35
CA PRO A 229 -25.81 -8.37 -26.21
C PRO A 229 -26.29 -8.36 -24.75
N THR A 230 -27.57 -8.03 -24.55
CA THR A 230 -28.22 -8.07 -23.24
C THR A 230 -28.18 -9.49 -22.66
N ALA A 231 -27.52 -9.64 -21.51
CA ALA A 231 -27.34 -10.94 -20.87
C ALA A 231 -28.67 -11.43 -20.24
N ILE A 232 -29.34 -12.37 -20.91
CA ILE A 232 -30.43 -13.14 -20.28
C ILE A 232 -29.81 -13.95 -19.14
N SER A 233 -30.25 -13.70 -17.90
CA SER A 233 -29.74 -14.39 -16.72
C SER A 233 -30.15 -15.86 -16.73
N SER A 234 -29.25 -16.73 -17.22
CA SER A 234 -29.37 -18.19 -17.08
C SER A 234 -28.90 -18.62 -15.68
N GLY A 235 -29.55 -18.08 -14.63
CA GLY A 235 -29.26 -18.35 -13.22
C GLY A 235 -30.44 -19.00 -12.51
N THR A 236 -30.25 -20.22 -12.00
CA THR A 236 -31.28 -20.98 -11.28
C THR A 236 -31.44 -20.51 -9.83
N SER A 237 -32.18 -19.42 -9.61
CA SER A 237 -32.60 -18.99 -8.26
C SER A 237 -33.83 -18.07 -8.31
N ALA A 238 -34.96 -18.53 -7.74
CA ALA A 238 -36.23 -17.82 -7.58
C ALA A 238 -36.92 -17.32 -8.88
N GLY A 239 -38.23 -17.59 -9.01
CA GLY A 239 -39.06 -16.99 -10.06
C GLY A 239 -39.41 -15.53 -9.72
N PRO A 240 -39.65 -14.67 -10.73
CA PRO A 240 -39.96 -13.27 -10.51
C PRO A 240 -41.29 -13.10 -9.79
N THR A 241 -41.39 -12.06 -8.96
CA THR A 241 -42.64 -11.67 -8.31
C THR A 241 -43.61 -11.00 -9.31
N PRO A 242 -44.93 -10.99 -9.03
CA PRO A 242 -45.90 -10.34 -9.92
C PRO A 242 -45.62 -8.85 -10.18
N SER A 243 -44.98 -8.17 -9.24
CA SER A 243 -44.56 -6.77 -9.36
C SER A 243 -43.46 -6.56 -10.40
N GLU A 244 -42.57 -7.52 -10.59
CA GLU A 244 -41.47 -7.46 -11.57
C GLU A 244 -41.95 -7.80 -12.98
N ALA A 245 -42.94 -8.69 -13.09
CA ALA A 245 -43.57 -9.04 -14.38
C ALA A 245 -44.21 -7.83 -15.08
N ASN A 246 -44.75 -6.87 -14.32
CA ASN A 246 -45.32 -5.64 -14.87
C ASN A 246 -44.26 -4.64 -15.36
N ILE A 247 -43.01 -4.71 -14.87
CA ILE A 247 -41.92 -3.83 -15.34
C ILE A 247 -41.39 -4.28 -16.72
N LEU A 248 -41.47 -5.58 -17.02
CA LEU A 248 -41.04 -6.14 -18.31
C LEU A 248 -41.99 -5.79 -19.48
N ASN A 249 -43.24 -5.46 -19.19
CA ASN A 249 -44.26 -5.15 -20.20
C ASN A 249 -44.27 -3.70 -20.70
N ASP A 250 -43.52 -2.78 -20.06
CA ASP A 250 -43.32 -1.40 -20.58
C ASP A 250 -42.03 -1.30 -21.42
N SER A 251 -41.69 -2.36 -22.14
CA SER A 251 -40.60 -2.43 -23.11
C SER A 251 -40.96 -1.73 -24.44
N ASN A 252 -41.44 -0.49 -24.32
CA ASN A 252 -41.75 0.40 -25.44
C ASN A 252 -40.47 0.82 -26.19
N VAL A 253 -40.13 0.01 -27.21
CA VAL A 253 -39.24 0.24 -28.36
C VAL A 253 -38.47 1.58 -28.39
N THR A 254 -37.13 1.53 -28.35
CA THR A 254 -36.28 2.41 -29.21
C THR A 254 -34.81 1.97 -29.28
N ASP A 255 -34.08 1.90 -28.16
CA ASP A 255 -32.60 1.89 -28.20
C ASP A 255 -31.95 0.53 -28.56
N ASP A 256 -32.51 -0.61 -28.11
CA ASP A 256 -31.85 -1.92 -28.24
C ASP A 256 -31.65 -2.37 -29.71
N MET A 257 -32.47 -1.85 -30.64
CA MET A 257 -32.45 -2.17 -32.07
C MET A 257 -31.52 -1.29 -32.93
N ILE A 258 -30.85 -0.27 -32.37
CA ILE A 258 -30.02 0.67 -33.16
C ILE A 258 -28.79 -0.03 -33.77
N ILE A 259 -28.20 -0.99 -33.06
CA ILE A 259 -27.00 -1.73 -33.49
C ILE A 259 -27.37 -3.19 -33.70
N LYS A 260 -27.06 -3.75 -34.88
CA LYS A 260 -27.39 -5.13 -35.24
C LYS A 260 -26.76 -6.13 -34.26
N PRO A 261 -27.46 -7.24 -33.91
CA PRO A 261 -26.93 -8.24 -32.97
C PRO A 261 -25.61 -8.87 -33.43
N ALA A 262 -25.43 -9.04 -34.75
CA ALA A 262 -24.15 -9.49 -35.33
C ALA A 262 -22.98 -8.53 -35.01
N THR A 263 -23.22 -7.22 -34.96
CA THR A 263 -22.23 -6.23 -34.56
C THR A 263 -22.02 -6.25 -33.04
N LYS A 264 -23.08 -6.38 -32.23
CA LYS A 264 -22.96 -6.52 -30.76
C LYS A 264 -22.08 -7.71 -30.36
N GLU A 265 -22.20 -8.85 -31.06
CA GLU A 265 -21.35 -10.02 -30.82
C GLU A 265 -19.88 -9.81 -31.26
N LYS A 266 -19.60 -8.96 -32.28
CA LYS A 266 -18.21 -8.53 -32.59
C LYS A 266 -17.59 -7.79 -31.41
N PHE A 267 -18.30 -6.82 -30.83
CA PHE A 267 -17.83 -6.04 -29.68
C PHE A 267 -17.58 -6.93 -28.45
N LYS A 268 -18.53 -7.82 -28.13
CA LYS A 268 -18.39 -8.81 -27.05
C LYS A 268 -17.16 -9.71 -27.26
N LYS A 269 -16.94 -10.22 -28.49
CA LYS A 269 -15.77 -11.04 -28.83
C LYS A 269 -14.46 -10.27 -28.69
N LEU A 270 -14.40 -9.00 -29.13
CA LEU A 270 -13.22 -8.14 -28.99
C LEU A 270 -12.88 -7.89 -27.51
N LEU A 271 -13.87 -7.48 -26.71
CA LEU A 271 -13.67 -7.16 -25.30
C LEU A 271 -13.37 -8.43 -24.47
N GLY A 272 -13.96 -9.58 -24.81
CA GLY A 272 -13.60 -10.88 -24.24
C GLY A 272 -12.14 -11.28 -24.55
N GLN A 273 -11.71 -11.22 -25.81
CA GLN A 273 -10.32 -11.52 -26.18
C GLN A 273 -9.30 -10.59 -25.51
N TYR A 274 -9.67 -9.32 -25.28
CA TYR A 274 -8.87 -8.36 -24.53
C TYR A 274 -8.86 -8.66 -23.02
N PHE A 275 -10.01 -9.03 -22.43
CA PHE A 275 -10.13 -9.50 -21.04
C PHE A 275 -9.30 -10.77 -20.77
N ASP A 276 -9.30 -11.74 -21.70
CA ASP A 276 -8.47 -12.94 -21.61
C ASP A 276 -6.96 -12.61 -21.61
N ALA A 277 -6.56 -11.61 -22.40
CA ALA A 277 -5.17 -11.16 -22.50
C ALA A 277 -4.73 -10.42 -21.23
N LEU A 278 -5.58 -9.53 -20.70
CA LEU A 278 -5.38 -8.88 -19.40
C LEU A 278 -5.30 -9.90 -18.26
N SER A 279 -6.16 -10.91 -18.27
CA SER A 279 -6.20 -11.96 -17.25
C SER A 279 -4.91 -12.77 -17.21
N ARG A 280 -4.39 -13.20 -18.37
CA ARG A 280 -3.08 -13.86 -18.47
C ARG A 280 -1.92 -12.94 -18.03
N LYS A 281 -1.99 -11.64 -18.35
CA LYS A 281 -0.98 -10.65 -17.91
C LYS A 281 -1.00 -10.48 -16.40
N ALA A 282 -2.17 -10.35 -15.77
CA ALA A 282 -2.32 -10.18 -14.33
C ALA A 282 -1.81 -11.39 -13.53
N VAL A 283 -2.09 -12.62 -13.98
CA VAL A 283 -1.51 -13.83 -13.37
C VAL A 283 0.01 -13.87 -13.53
N SER A 284 0.53 -13.58 -14.74
CA SER A 284 1.98 -13.56 -14.99
C SER A 284 2.71 -12.48 -14.19
N ASP A 285 2.09 -11.33 -13.96
CA ASP A 285 2.68 -10.26 -13.16
C ASP A 285 2.59 -10.55 -11.66
N HIS A 286 1.52 -11.22 -11.19
CA HIS A 286 1.42 -11.63 -9.78
C HIS A 286 2.54 -12.61 -9.40
N VAL A 287 2.80 -13.62 -10.24
CA VAL A 287 3.90 -14.58 -10.02
C VAL A 287 5.25 -13.87 -10.00
N LYS A 288 5.49 -12.92 -10.91
CA LYS A 288 6.72 -12.10 -10.90
C LYS A 288 6.84 -11.23 -9.64
N LEU A 289 5.72 -10.75 -9.11
CA LEU A 289 5.70 -9.92 -7.91
C LEU A 289 5.99 -10.76 -6.66
N GLN A 290 5.42 -11.96 -6.55
CA GLN A 290 5.78 -12.96 -5.53
C GLN A 290 7.27 -13.38 -5.64
N GLU A 291 7.78 -13.61 -6.85
CA GLU A 291 9.20 -13.86 -7.08
C GLU A 291 10.10 -12.69 -6.65
N LEU A 292 9.69 -11.44 -6.92
CA LEU A 292 10.45 -10.25 -6.55
C LEU A 292 10.41 -10.00 -5.05
N GLU A 293 9.26 -10.23 -4.41
CA GLU A 293 9.08 -10.22 -2.96
C GLU A 293 10.03 -11.23 -2.30
N LYS A 294 10.03 -12.50 -2.74
CA LYS A 294 10.97 -13.53 -2.27
C LYS A 294 12.43 -13.11 -2.44
N LYS A 295 12.80 -12.58 -3.62
CA LYS A 295 14.17 -12.06 -3.90
C LYS A 295 14.52 -10.78 -3.11
N ASN A 296 13.53 -10.07 -2.56
CA ASN A 296 13.72 -8.92 -1.68
C ASN A 296 13.85 -9.39 -0.21
N CYS A 297 13.05 -10.35 0.25
CA CYS A 297 13.20 -11.02 1.55
C CYS A 297 14.56 -11.73 1.68
N GLU A 298 14.98 -12.51 0.68
CA GLU A 298 16.31 -13.12 0.63
C GLU A 298 17.44 -12.09 0.70
N ALA A 299 17.24 -10.89 0.15
CA ALA A 299 18.22 -9.81 0.26
C ALA A 299 18.21 -9.20 1.66
N ALA A 300 17.04 -8.90 2.24
CA ALA A 300 16.92 -8.42 3.62
C ALA A 300 17.62 -9.37 4.62
N ILE A 301 17.44 -10.69 4.45
CA ILE A 301 18.10 -11.72 5.28
C ILE A 301 19.63 -11.75 5.05
N ARG A 302 20.10 -11.49 3.82
CA ARG A 302 21.53 -11.58 3.45
C ARG A 302 22.34 -10.31 3.74
N SER A 303 21.74 -9.12 3.64
CA SER A 303 22.41 -7.82 3.83
C SER A 303 21.86 -6.98 4.99
N GLY A 304 20.83 -7.43 5.70
CA GLY A 304 20.18 -6.69 6.80
C GLY A 304 19.35 -5.47 6.36
N GLN A 305 19.47 -5.07 5.09
CA GLN A 305 18.76 -3.96 4.45
C GLN A 305 18.41 -4.33 3.00
N ILE A 306 17.34 -3.73 2.48
CA ILE A 306 16.94 -3.77 1.07
C ILE A 306 17.29 -2.39 0.47
N PHE A 307 17.97 -2.36 -0.68
CA PHE A 307 18.26 -1.11 -1.39
C PHE A 307 16.98 -0.41 -1.85
N ASP A 308 16.91 0.92 -1.70
CA ASP A 308 15.74 1.73 -2.04
C ASP A 308 15.24 1.50 -3.47
N ASP A 309 16.13 1.36 -4.45
CA ASP A 309 15.77 1.05 -5.85
C ASP A 309 14.91 -0.23 -5.97
N ARG A 310 15.18 -1.24 -5.13
CA ARG A 310 14.43 -2.51 -5.10
C ARG A 310 13.09 -2.39 -4.39
N VAL A 311 12.96 -1.44 -3.47
CA VAL A 311 11.69 -1.06 -2.83
C VAL A 311 10.84 -0.24 -3.80
N GLN A 312 11.41 0.77 -4.45
CA GLN A 312 10.73 1.64 -5.42
C GLN A 312 10.25 0.88 -6.66
N THR A 313 11.06 -0.05 -7.19
CA THR A 313 10.65 -0.89 -8.32
C THR A 313 9.56 -1.89 -7.94
N PHE A 314 9.62 -2.49 -6.75
CA PHE A 314 8.53 -3.31 -6.20
C PHE A 314 7.24 -2.48 -6.06
N GLU A 315 7.31 -1.31 -5.42
CA GLU A 315 6.17 -0.40 -5.29
C GLU A 315 5.56 0.04 -6.63
N LYS A 316 6.38 0.33 -7.66
CA LYS A 316 5.87 0.67 -8.99
C LYS A 316 5.08 -0.51 -9.58
N LEU A 317 5.63 -1.73 -9.50
CA LEU A 317 4.96 -2.93 -10.00
C LEU A 317 3.68 -3.27 -9.22
N THR A 318 3.66 -3.14 -7.89
CA THR A 318 2.43 -3.30 -7.07
C THR A 318 1.35 -2.31 -7.50
N LYS A 319 1.70 -1.02 -7.65
CA LYS A 319 0.77 0.03 -8.07
C LYS A 319 0.31 -0.12 -9.53
N GLU A 320 1.05 -0.84 -10.37
CA GLU A 320 0.61 -1.23 -11.73
C GLU A 320 -0.31 -2.46 -11.69
N GLN A 321 0.00 -3.47 -10.88
CA GLN A 321 -0.85 -4.65 -10.69
C GLN A 321 -2.22 -4.27 -10.08
N GLU A 322 -2.27 -3.37 -9.09
CA GLU A 322 -3.52 -2.86 -8.52
C GLU A 322 -4.40 -2.19 -9.58
N LYS A 323 -3.82 -1.35 -10.44
CA LYS A 323 -4.55 -0.67 -11.54
C LYS A 323 -5.09 -1.67 -12.56
N LEU A 324 -4.28 -2.67 -12.92
CA LEU A 324 -4.66 -3.77 -13.80
C LEU A 324 -5.83 -4.57 -13.21
N TRP A 325 -5.72 -4.96 -11.94
CA TRP A 325 -6.74 -5.76 -11.24
C TRP A 325 -8.08 -5.03 -11.10
N ASN A 326 -8.06 -3.77 -10.66
CA ASN A 326 -9.28 -2.95 -10.56
C ASN A 326 -9.98 -2.73 -11.92
N GLY A 327 -9.21 -2.62 -13.01
CA GLY A 327 -9.73 -2.57 -14.37
C GLY A 327 -10.30 -3.91 -14.85
N ILE A 328 -9.66 -5.03 -14.53
CA ILE A 328 -10.17 -6.39 -14.80
C ILE A 328 -11.50 -6.62 -14.06
N LEU A 329 -11.60 -6.27 -12.78
CA LEU A 329 -12.86 -6.37 -12.01
C LEU A 329 -13.98 -5.53 -12.64
N SER A 330 -13.67 -4.30 -13.08
CA SER A 330 -14.64 -3.45 -13.78
C SER A 330 -15.07 -3.98 -15.15
N LEU A 331 -14.22 -4.73 -15.86
CA LEU A 331 -14.59 -5.41 -17.10
C LEU A 331 -15.36 -6.71 -16.84
N ALA A 332 -14.96 -7.49 -15.84
CA ALA A 332 -15.64 -8.72 -15.39
C ALA A 332 -17.11 -8.44 -15.06
N GLU A 333 -17.35 -7.44 -14.20
CA GLU A 333 -18.68 -6.91 -13.85
C GLU A 333 -19.50 -6.55 -15.12
N THR A 334 -18.92 -5.79 -16.04
CA THR A 334 -19.66 -5.26 -17.20
C THR A 334 -19.88 -6.31 -18.30
N LEU A 335 -19.01 -7.31 -18.41
CA LEU A 335 -19.10 -8.41 -19.40
C LEU A 335 -19.81 -9.66 -18.85
N SER A 336 -20.18 -9.66 -17.55
CA SER A 336 -20.69 -10.85 -16.84
C SER A 336 -19.73 -12.05 -16.92
N LEU A 337 -18.43 -11.80 -16.77
CA LEU A 337 -17.37 -12.81 -16.78
C LEU A 337 -16.77 -12.96 -15.37
N SER A 338 -16.32 -14.17 -15.02
CA SER A 338 -15.54 -14.39 -13.79
C SER A 338 -14.12 -13.80 -13.92
N PRO A 339 -13.61 -13.06 -12.94
CA PRO A 339 -12.19 -12.69 -12.90
C PRO A 339 -11.31 -13.95 -12.76
N PRO A 340 -10.05 -13.93 -13.23
CA PRO A 340 -9.15 -15.07 -13.12
C PRO A 340 -8.73 -15.30 -11.66
N THR A 341 -8.64 -16.57 -11.24
CA THR A 341 -8.04 -16.92 -9.95
C THR A 341 -6.56 -16.55 -9.96
N LEU A 342 -6.13 -15.70 -9.02
CA LEU A 342 -4.72 -15.48 -8.75
C LEU A 342 -4.16 -16.70 -7.97
N PRO A 343 -2.98 -17.22 -8.32
CA PRO A 343 -2.33 -18.23 -7.49
C PRO A 343 -2.02 -17.62 -6.11
N GLY A 344 -2.48 -18.27 -5.05
CA GLY A 344 -2.09 -17.91 -3.69
C GLY A 344 -0.58 -18.10 -3.48
N PRO A 345 -0.01 -17.59 -2.37
CA PRO A 345 1.35 -17.94 -2.00
C PRO A 345 1.43 -19.46 -1.83
N ASP A 346 2.41 -20.11 -2.49
CA ASP A 346 2.66 -21.53 -2.28
C ASP A 346 2.93 -21.78 -0.79
N ALA A 347 2.19 -22.73 -0.20
CA ALA A 347 2.24 -23.07 1.22
C ALA A 347 3.56 -23.73 1.68
N THR A 348 4.62 -23.60 0.87
CA THR A 348 5.99 -24.09 1.09
C THR A 348 7.00 -22.95 1.27
N SER A 349 6.55 -21.68 1.34
CA SER A 349 7.43 -20.50 1.44
C SER A 349 7.08 -19.53 2.59
N THR A 350 6.33 -19.97 3.62
CA THR A 350 5.98 -19.12 4.78
C THR A 350 7.05 -19.09 5.89
N THR A 351 8.19 -19.76 5.68
CA THR A 351 9.34 -19.75 6.60
C THR A 351 10.26 -18.55 6.36
N ASN A 352 10.08 -17.49 7.16
CA ASN A 352 11.14 -16.63 7.78
C ASN A 352 10.55 -15.29 8.28
N ALA A 353 9.98 -15.28 9.49
CA ALA A 353 9.45 -14.07 10.13
C ALA A 353 10.12 -13.80 11.49
N ILE A 354 11.33 -13.23 11.47
CA ILE A 354 12.04 -12.80 12.70
C ILE A 354 11.91 -11.27 12.84
N THR A 355 11.09 -10.86 13.81
CA THR A 355 11.00 -9.52 14.45
C THR A 355 10.97 -8.26 13.53
N GLY A 356 9.76 -7.71 13.29
CA GLY A 356 9.62 -6.47 12.49
C GLY A 356 8.24 -5.77 12.53
N THR A 357 7.62 -5.63 13.71
CA THR A 357 6.47 -4.73 14.00
C THR A 357 5.39 -4.53 12.91
N GLY A 358 4.40 -5.44 12.83
CA GLY A 358 3.18 -5.18 12.05
C GLY A 358 2.16 -6.34 12.00
N LEU A 359 0.87 -5.99 11.95
CA LEU A 359 -0.24 -6.83 11.46
C LEU A 359 -0.39 -8.26 12.02
N SER A 360 -0.54 -8.41 13.35
CA SER A 360 -1.02 -9.66 13.95
C SER A 360 -2.52 -9.90 13.71
N SER A 361 -2.88 -10.55 12.60
CA SER A 361 -4.25 -11.06 12.37
C SER A 361 -4.32 -12.25 11.40
N ASN A 362 -3.90 -13.44 11.87
CA ASN A 362 -4.46 -14.76 11.51
C ASN A 362 -3.70 -15.93 12.20
N PHE A 363 -3.73 -15.99 13.52
CA PHE A 363 -3.38 -17.19 14.30
C PHE A 363 -4.54 -17.47 15.27
N GLY A 364 -5.51 -18.26 14.82
CA GLY A 364 -6.83 -18.39 15.46
C GLY A 364 -7.56 -19.71 15.19
N ALA A 365 -6.83 -20.78 14.89
CA ALA A 365 -7.30 -22.15 14.76
C ALA A 365 -6.15 -23.13 15.14
N GLY A 366 -6.46 -24.40 15.44
CA GLY A 366 -5.47 -25.50 15.49
C GLY A 366 -4.73 -25.76 16.81
N ALA A 367 -4.95 -24.99 17.88
CA ALA A 367 -4.21 -25.16 19.15
C ALA A 367 -4.37 -26.54 19.85
N SER A 368 -5.32 -27.37 19.41
CA SER A 368 -5.55 -28.72 19.93
C SER A 368 -4.94 -29.86 19.07
N GLU A 369 -4.40 -29.56 17.89
CA GLU A 369 -3.97 -30.59 16.91
C GLU A 369 -2.44 -30.65 16.70
N LEU A 370 -1.72 -29.61 17.14
CA LEU A 370 -0.25 -29.50 17.07
C LEU A 370 0.47 -30.34 18.14
N GLY A 371 -0.16 -30.53 19.31
CA GLY A 371 0.31 -31.43 20.37
C GLY A 371 1.69 -31.09 20.92
N ILE A 372 2.70 -31.89 20.54
CA ILE A 372 4.09 -31.77 21.04
C ILE A 372 4.85 -30.62 20.34
N TRP A 373 4.57 -30.40 19.05
CA TRP A 373 5.34 -29.58 18.10
C TRP A 373 5.06 -28.08 18.20
N SER A 374 5.90 -27.23 17.58
CA SER A 374 5.69 -25.77 17.53
C SER A 374 4.63 -25.34 16.51
N ASP A 375 4.64 -25.97 15.35
CA ASP A 375 3.78 -25.70 14.19
C ASP A 375 3.58 -26.96 13.35
N GLU A 376 2.79 -26.85 12.27
CA GLU A 376 2.40 -27.98 11.42
C GLU A 376 3.51 -28.40 10.45
N GLU A 377 4.42 -27.49 10.09
CA GLU A 377 5.58 -27.78 9.25
C GLU A 377 6.64 -28.59 10.03
N GLU A 378 6.90 -28.22 11.30
CA GLU A 378 7.74 -29.01 12.22
C GLU A 378 7.15 -30.41 12.39
N LYS A 379 5.86 -30.51 12.72
CA LYS A 379 5.15 -31.79 12.87
C LYS A 379 5.34 -32.67 11.64
N LYS A 380 5.12 -32.13 10.43
CA LYS A 380 5.32 -32.87 9.19
C LYS A 380 6.76 -33.33 9.01
N PHE A 381 7.75 -32.48 9.27
CA PHE A 381 9.17 -32.83 9.08
C PHE A 381 9.63 -34.00 9.96
N TYR A 382 9.07 -34.16 11.17
CA TYR A 382 9.43 -35.25 12.10
C TYR A 382 8.50 -36.49 12.04
N GLU A 383 7.21 -36.33 11.69
CA GLU A 383 6.25 -37.45 11.66
C GLU A 383 6.04 -38.05 10.26
N ASP A 384 6.12 -37.26 9.17
CA ASP A 384 5.90 -37.71 7.79
C ASP A 384 7.22 -38.26 7.19
N LEU A 385 7.50 -39.54 7.44
CA LEU A 385 8.74 -40.24 7.04
C LEU A 385 8.48 -41.28 5.95
N LEU A 386 9.36 -41.33 4.93
CA LEU A 386 9.34 -42.36 3.89
C LEU A 386 9.66 -43.75 4.46
N ASP A 387 8.80 -44.75 4.22
CA ASP A 387 9.17 -46.16 4.43
C ASP A 387 9.87 -46.70 3.18
N LEU A 388 11.16 -47.08 3.32
CA LEU A 388 11.94 -47.64 2.22
C LEU A 388 11.37 -48.94 1.64
N LYS A 389 10.47 -49.66 2.33
CA LYS A 389 9.80 -50.86 1.77
C LYS A 389 9.03 -50.58 0.48
N ASP A 390 8.50 -49.37 0.33
CA ASP A 390 7.59 -49.03 -0.77
C ASP A 390 8.35 -48.63 -2.05
N GLU A 391 9.60 -48.17 -1.92
CA GLU A 391 10.48 -47.69 -3.01
C GLU A 391 11.70 -48.62 -3.28
N VAL A 392 12.01 -49.56 -2.37
CA VAL A 392 13.19 -50.44 -2.46
C VAL A 392 12.80 -51.90 -2.23
N PRO A 393 13.15 -52.84 -3.13
CA PRO A 393 12.89 -54.26 -2.95
C PRO A 393 13.41 -54.79 -1.62
N THR A 394 12.57 -55.55 -0.90
CA THR A 394 12.85 -56.03 0.47
C THR A 394 14.13 -56.87 0.60
N MET A 395 14.60 -57.51 -0.49
CA MET A 395 15.89 -58.21 -0.57
C MET A 395 17.09 -57.26 -0.38
N LEU A 396 17.05 -56.04 -0.93
CA LEU A 396 18.09 -55.02 -0.78
C LEU A 396 18.10 -54.37 0.61
N LEU A 397 16.93 -54.37 1.27
CA LEU A 397 16.76 -53.93 2.66
C LEU A 397 17.16 -55.01 3.69
N GLY A 398 17.61 -56.19 3.25
CA GLY A 398 18.10 -57.25 4.14
C GLY A 398 17.02 -57.97 4.95
N ILE A 399 15.74 -57.84 4.57
CA ILE A 399 14.63 -58.48 5.29
C ILE A 399 14.58 -59.96 4.92
N SER A 400 15.04 -60.86 5.80
CA SER A 400 14.89 -62.31 5.58
C SER A 400 13.42 -62.73 5.65
N ALA A 401 13.04 -63.75 4.87
CA ALA A 401 11.64 -64.09 4.62
C ALA A 401 10.95 -64.89 5.75
N ASP A 402 11.53 -64.90 6.96
CA ASP A 402 11.20 -65.85 8.03
C ASP A 402 10.07 -65.39 8.97
N ALA A 403 9.54 -64.17 8.80
CA ALA A 403 8.58 -63.58 9.74
C ALA A 403 7.10 -63.93 9.49
N LYS A 404 6.73 -64.53 8.35
CA LYS A 404 5.32 -64.83 8.00
C LYS A 404 5.14 -66.06 7.08
N LYS A 405 5.08 -67.28 7.65
CA LYS A 405 4.44 -68.46 6.99
C LYS A 405 4.19 -69.66 7.93
N GLU A 406 3.10 -69.61 8.70
CA GLU A 406 2.47 -70.82 9.28
C GLU A 406 0.98 -70.91 8.87
N THR A 407 0.70 -71.09 7.57
CA THR A 407 -0.50 -71.81 7.08
C THR A 407 -0.35 -72.22 5.61
N GLU A 408 -0.66 -73.49 5.33
CA GLU A 408 -1.18 -74.08 4.08
C GLU A 408 -0.43 -73.91 2.72
N ILE A 409 0.57 -74.79 2.53
CA ILE A 409 0.60 -75.87 1.51
C ILE A 409 0.41 -75.52 -0.01
N LYS A 410 1.54 -75.63 -0.74
CA LYS A 410 1.80 -76.21 -2.10
C LYS A 410 0.87 -75.92 -3.31
N ALA A 411 1.48 -75.38 -4.38
CA ALA A 411 1.44 -75.97 -5.73
C ALA A 411 2.64 -75.50 -6.62
N ASP A 412 3.26 -76.47 -7.31
CA ASP A 412 4.03 -76.44 -8.57
C ASP A 412 5.25 -75.50 -8.82
N GLN A 413 5.96 -75.77 -9.92
CA GLN A 413 7.32 -75.32 -10.23
C GLN A 413 7.46 -74.64 -11.61
N ASP A 414 8.38 -73.65 -11.65
CA ASP A 414 9.22 -73.12 -12.75
C ASP A 414 9.24 -71.58 -12.69
N GLY A 415 10.31 -70.88 -13.06
CA GLY A 415 11.61 -71.33 -13.55
C GLY A 415 12.28 -70.21 -14.35
N GLY A 416 13.21 -69.46 -13.76
CA GLY A 416 13.84 -68.31 -14.43
C GLY A 416 14.91 -67.58 -13.61
N ASP A 417 15.90 -67.07 -14.33
CA ASP A 417 16.87 -66.00 -14.04
C ASP A 417 17.67 -66.02 -12.72
N ASN A 418 18.96 -66.34 -12.84
CA ASN A 418 19.97 -66.25 -11.78
C ASN A 418 21.24 -65.50 -12.24
N GLU A 419 21.08 -64.29 -12.78
CA GLU A 419 22.21 -63.45 -13.21
C GLU A 419 22.62 -62.36 -12.20
N GLN A 420 21.70 -61.81 -11.40
CA GLN A 420 22.00 -60.69 -10.50
C GLN A 420 22.84 -61.07 -9.27
N SER A 421 22.70 -62.31 -8.76
CA SER A 421 23.47 -62.82 -7.60
C SER A 421 24.99 -62.79 -7.81
N ASN A 422 25.42 -62.89 -9.06
CA ASN A 422 26.82 -62.99 -9.50
C ASN A 422 27.46 -61.60 -9.80
N ALA A 423 26.70 -60.52 -9.63
CA ALA A 423 27.19 -59.14 -9.72
C ALA A 423 27.50 -58.57 -8.33
N GLN A 424 26.63 -58.81 -7.35
CA GLN A 424 26.74 -58.21 -6.01
C GLN A 424 27.92 -58.78 -5.20
N THR A 425 28.15 -60.10 -5.27
CA THR A 425 29.32 -60.75 -4.65
C THR A 425 30.66 -60.26 -5.20
N LYS A 426 30.75 -60.01 -6.52
CA LYS A 426 31.96 -59.43 -7.13
C LYS A 426 32.24 -58.00 -6.68
N LEU A 427 31.19 -57.22 -6.39
CA LEU A 427 31.33 -55.86 -5.88
C LEU A 427 31.80 -55.84 -4.42
N GLU A 428 31.38 -56.79 -3.58
CA GLU A 428 31.94 -56.95 -2.23
C GLU A 428 33.42 -57.37 -2.30
N GLU A 429 33.78 -58.32 -3.17
CA GLU A 429 35.19 -58.71 -3.40
C GLU A 429 36.08 -57.57 -3.92
N GLU A 430 35.59 -56.66 -4.76
CA GLU A 430 36.35 -55.47 -5.18
C GLU A 430 36.51 -54.45 -4.05
N MET A 431 35.49 -54.30 -3.18
CA MET A 431 35.56 -53.36 -2.05
C MET A 431 36.53 -53.83 -0.96
N GLU A 432 36.56 -55.12 -0.60
CA GLU A 432 37.52 -55.64 0.39
C GLU A 432 38.98 -55.57 -0.11
N LYS A 433 39.21 -55.81 -1.42
CA LYS A 433 40.55 -55.68 -2.05
C LYS A 433 41.11 -54.26 -2.01
N LEU A 434 40.27 -53.24 -1.79
CA LEU A 434 40.70 -51.85 -1.65
C LEU A 434 41.02 -51.46 -0.19
N GLU A 435 40.31 -51.99 0.82
CA GLU A 435 40.64 -51.70 2.24
C GLU A 435 42.04 -52.22 2.62
N MET A 436 42.46 -53.37 2.08
CA MET A 436 43.82 -53.93 2.23
C MET A 436 44.96 -53.02 1.71
N LYS A 437 44.65 -51.91 1.01
CA LYS A 437 45.64 -51.00 0.43
C LYS A 437 45.81 -49.67 1.16
N ASP A 438 44.82 -49.24 1.94
CA ASP A 438 44.89 -48.01 2.74
C ASP A 438 45.54 -48.24 4.13
N LEU A 439 45.46 -49.46 4.68
CA LEU A 439 45.96 -49.74 6.04
C LEU A 439 47.50 -49.79 6.19
N THR A 440 48.27 -49.84 5.10
CA THR A 440 49.74 -49.97 5.18
C THR A 440 50.50 -48.65 5.39
N THR A 441 49.80 -47.53 5.63
CA THR A 441 50.40 -46.18 5.55
C THR A 441 50.01 -45.24 6.71
N ALA A 442 49.72 -45.77 7.91
CA ALA A 442 49.25 -44.96 9.04
C ALA A 442 49.66 -45.47 10.45
N SER A 443 50.94 -45.77 10.67
CA SER A 443 51.48 -46.00 12.03
C SER A 443 52.96 -45.62 12.16
N ASP A 444 53.23 -44.39 12.61
CA ASP A 444 54.00 -44.15 13.84
C ASP A 444 54.09 -42.64 14.16
N LEU A 445 54.15 -42.32 15.45
CA LEU A 445 54.46 -41.00 16.00
C LEU A 445 55.64 -41.17 16.97
N PRO A 446 56.61 -40.24 16.95
CA PRO A 446 56.93 -39.63 18.24
C PRO A 446 57.20 -38.11 18.19
N GLU A 447 57.35 -37.60 19.40
CA GLU A 447 57.28 -36.22 19.87
C GLU A 447 58.47 -35.28 19.52
N GLN A 448 58.16 -33.98 19.60
CA GLN A 448 59.02 -32.86 20.07
C GLN A 448 60.26 -32.36 19.30
N GLN A 449 60.29 -31.03 19.17
CA GLN A 449 61.43 -30.09 19.22
C GLN A 449 62.64 -30.31 18.27
N GLY A 450 62.78 -29.39 17.29
CA GLY A 450 63.98 -29.16 16.49
C GLY A 450 63.88 -27.83 15.73
N GLU A 451 65.00 -27.15 15.49
CA GLU A 451 65.05 -25.78 14.93
C GLU A 451 66.02 -25.70 13.73
N LEU A 452 65.89 -24.63 12.91
CA LEU A 452 66.84 -24.13 11.89
C LEU A 452 66.91 -24.83 10.50
N LYS A 453 66.63 -24.02 9.45
CA LYS A 453 67.47 -23.74 8.23
C LYS A 453 67.87 -24.89 7.27
N GLU A 454 68.14 -24.68 5.97
CA GLU A 454 68.05 -23.52 5.06
C GLU A 454 67.96 -23.95 3.56
N ALA A 455 67.58 -23.02 2.68
CA ALA A 455 67.95 -22.93 1.24
C ALA A 455 67.54 -24.03 0.22
N GLU A 456 66.49 -23.74 -0.57
CA GLU A 456 66.52 -23.39 -2.03
C GLU A 456 67.89 -23.38 -2.77
N PRO A 457 67.97 -23.49 -4.13
CA PRO A 457 66.93 -23.59 -5.17
C PRO A 457 67.22 -24.79 -6.16
N ASP A 458 67.04 -24.85 -7.50
CA ASP A 458 66.65 -23.88 -8.55
C ASP A 458 66.16 -24.48 -9.91
N GLU A 459 65.61 -23.59 -10.73
CA GLU A 459 65.52 -23.50 -12.21
C GLU A 459 65.06 -24.65 -13.15
N THR A 460 63.78 -24.52 -13.54
CA THR A 460 63.23 -24.37 -14.93
C THR A 460 63.52 -25.37 -16.10
N LYS A 461 62.45 -25.65 -16.86
CA LYS A 461 62.31 -25.09 -18.24
C LYS A 461 60.86 -25.05 -18.78
N GLN A 462 60.53 -23.95 -19.45
CA GLN A 462 59.35 -23.74 -20.31
C GLN A 462 59.67 -24.23 -21.75
N GLY A 463 58.79 -24.33 -22.75
CA GLY A 463 57.37 -23.98 -22.95
C GLY A 463 56.89 -24.68 -24.26
N SER A 464 55.87 -24.28 -25.04
CA SER A 464 54.96 -23.11 -25.04
C SER A 464 53.84 -23.29 -26.11
N SER A 465 52.70 -22.56 -26.01
CA SER A 465 51.80 -22.05 -27.10
C SER A 465 51.29 -22.95 -28.26
N SER A 466 50.12 -22.78 -28.89
CA SER A 466 49.14 -21.66 -28.92
C SER A 466 47.78 -21.99 -29.59
N LEU A 467 46.71 -21.25 -29.21
CA LEU A 467 45.49 -20.80 -29.96
C LEU A 467 44.58 -21.77 -30.79
N ALA A 468 43.31 -21.95 -30.33
CA ALA A 468 41.98 -21.60 -30.95
C ALA A 468 41.60 -21.94 -32.43
N PRO A 469 40.30 -21.90 -32.90
CA PRO A 469 39.01 -21.58 -32.22
C PRO A 469 37.76 -22.50 -32.52
N THR A 470 36.67 -22.31 -31.76
CA THR A 470 35.20 -22.45 -32.08
C THR A 470 34.61 -23.57 -32.97
N THR A 471 33.71 -24.41 -32.40
CA THR A 471 32.39 -24.81 -32.97
C THR A 471 31.46 -25.49 -31.94
N GLU A 472 30.14 -25.36 -32.12
CA GLU A 472 29.07 -26.26 -31.63
C GLU A 472 28.50 -27.04 -32.86
N PRO A 473 27.59 -28.07 -32.76
CA PRO A 473 26.95 -28.68 -31.57
C PRO A 473 26.90 -30.24 -31.57
N SER A 474 26.15 -30.80 -30.60
CA SER A 474 25.36 -32.07 -30.64
C SER A 474 25.91 -33.43 -30.14
N SER A 475 25.06 -34.08 -29.32
CA SER A 475 24.80 -35.53 -29.12
C SER A 475 25.94 -36.55 -28.87
N ALA A 476 26.13 -36.87 -27.57
CA ALA A 476 26.22 -38.23 -26.98
C ALA A 476 27.39 -39.20 -27.34
N PRO A 477 27.70 -40.23 -26.51
CA PRO A 477 27.57 -40.34 -25.03
C PRO A 477 28.82 -40.98 -24.36
N ASP A 478 29.63 -40.20 -23.63
CA ASP A 478 30.82 -40.75 -22.94
C ASP A 478 30.49 -41.45 -21.61
N THR A 479 30.44 -42.79 -21.65
CA THR A 479 30.37 -43.65 -20.47
C THR A 479 31.73 -44.25 -20.14
N LEU A 480 32.49 -43.69 -19.18
CA LEU A 480 33.70 -44.36 -18.66
C LEU A 480 34.26 -43.87 -17.30
N ALA A 481 33.44 -43.77 -16.23
CA ALA A 481 33.90 -43.74 -14.83
C ALA A 481 32.74 -43.87 -13.80
N SER A 482 32.25 -45.08 -13.48
CA SER A 482 31.13 -45.21 -12.52
C SER A 482 31.06 -46.56 -11.76
N GLY A 483 32.17 -46.95 -11.10
CA GLY A 483 32.12 -48.02 -10.09
C GLY A 483 31.36 -47.58 -8.83
N PRO A 484 30.78 -48.50 -8.03
CA PRO A 484 29.92 -48.12 -6.89
C PRO A 484 30.60 -47.22 -5.84
N ALA A 485 31.91 -47.37 -5.61
CA ALA A 485 32.66 -46.47 -4.73
C ALA A 485 32.64 -45.01 -5.22
N ALA A 486 32.68 -44.76 -6.53
CA ALA A 486 32.57 -43.42 -7.10
C ALA A 486 31.14 -42.88 -7.02
N ARG A 487 30.13 -43.75 -7.21
CA ARG A 487 28.70 -43.39 -7.01
C ARG A 487 28.42 -42.97 -5.57
N LEU A 488 28.97 -43.70 -4.59
CA LEU A 488 28.85 -43.39 -3.17
C LEU A 488 29.52 -42.06 -2.81
N THR A 489 30.70 -41.75 -3.35
CA THR A 489 31.35 -40.43 -3.17
C THR A 489 30.53 -39.30 -3.79
N ALA A 490 29.93 -39.52 -4.97
CA ALA A 490 29.04 -38.54 -5.60
C ALA A 490 27.74 -38.33 -4.80
N LEU A 491 27.20 -39.39 -4.19
CA LEU A 491 26.04 -39.33 -3.30
C LEU A 491 26.35 -38.48 -2.04
N PHE A 492 27.53 -38.67 -1.42
CA PHE A 492 27.96 -37.82 -0.30
C PHE A 492 28.19 -36.36 -0.71
N THR A 493 28.73 -36.11 -1.91
CA THR A 493 28.90 -34.75 -2.44
C THR A 493 27.55 -34.06 -2.71
N ARG A 494 26.51 -34.82 -3.08
CA ARG A 494 25.12 -34.33 -3.13
C ARG A 494 24.53 -34.11 -1.74
N LEU A 495 24.82 -35.00 -0.78
CA LEU A 495 24.30 -34.95 0.59
C LEU A 495 24.71 -33.65 1.32
N ASP A 496 25.97 -33.21 1.18
CA ASP A 496 26.46 -31.91 1.72
C ASP A 496 25.78 -30.67 1.10
N GLN A 497 25.01 -30.85 0.01
CA GLN A 497 24.28 -29.81 -0.73
C GLN A 497 22.76 -29.88 -0.56
N VAL A 498 22.24 -30.78 0.29
CA VAL A 498 20.78 -30.92 0.51
C VAL A 498 20.23 -29.82 1.42
N TYR A 499 19.04 -29.32 1.07
CA TYR A 499 18.25 -28.33 1.83
C TYR A 499 16.74 -28.58 1.72
N ASN A 500 16.32 -29.80 1.31
CA ASN A 500 14.92 -30.20 1.12
C ASN A 500 14.76 -31.68 1.53
N SER A 501 13.71 -32.00 2.30
CA SER A 501 13.30 -33.37 2.64
C SER A 501 13.15 -34.26 1.40
N ASP A 502 12.49 -33.78 0.34
CA ASP A 502 12.18 -34.60 -0.84
C ASP A 502 13.44 -34.99 -1.62
N ALA A 503 14.52 -34.22 -1.47
CA ALA A 503 15.82 -34.50 -2.07
C ALA A 503 16.66 -35.43 -1.17
N LEU A 504 16.55 -35.27 0.15
CA LEU A 504 17.14 -36.15 1.15
C LEU A 504 16.59 -37.58 1.06
N ASP A 505 15.26 -37.71 1.03
CA ASP A 505 14.58 -39.00 1.07
C ASP A 505 14.89 -39.81 -0.20
N LYS A 506 15.00 -39.16 -1.36
CA LYS A 506 15.52 -39.76 -2.60
C LYS A 506 16.98 -40.20 -2.47
N ILE A 507 17.82 -39.44 -1.76
CA ILE A 507 19.20 -39.83 -1.47
C ILE A 507 19.25 -41.02 -0.49
N ALA A 508 18.31 -41.16 0.44
CA ALA A 508 18.17 -42.33 1.30
C ALA A 508 17.80 -43.59 0.49
N VAL A 509 16.88 -43.46 -0.47
CA VAL A 509 16.54 -44.51 -1.45
C VAL A 509 17.77 -44.87 -2.30
N GLU A 510 18.45 -43.90 -2.90
CA GLU A 510 19.69 -44.13 -3.68
C GLU A 510 20.78 -44.82 -2.85
N PHE A 511 20.91 -44.48 -1.56
CA PHE A 511 21.85 -45.15 -0.66
C PHE A 511 21.46 -46.59 -0.35
N ALA A 512 20.16 -46.90 -0.24
CA ALA A 512 19.67 -48.26 -0.04
C ALA A 512 20.01 -49.19 -1.21
N TYR A 513 20.01 -48.68 -2.46
CA TYR A 513 20.51 -49.41 -3.63
C TYR A 513 22.04 -49.59 -3.66
N LEU A 514 22.79 -48.91 -2.77
CA LEU A 514 24.24 -49.02 -2.60
C LEU A 514 24.64 -49.62 -1.23
N ASN A 515 23.70 -50.29 -0.55
CA ASN A 515 23.85 -50.82 0.80
C ASN A 515 24.92 -51.93 0.88
N SER A 516 26.02 -51.65 1.57
CA SER A 516 27.03 -52.64 1.98
C SER A 516 27.64 -52.27 3.33
N LYS A 517 28.26 -53.23 4.03
CA LYS A 517 28.92 -52.97 5.33
C LYS A 517 29.98 -51.86 5.24
N ALA A 518 30.76 -51.85 4.16
CA ALA A 518 31.74 -50.81 3.88
C ALA A 518 31.08 -49.45 3.52
N ALA A 519 29.97 -49.45 2.78
CA ALA A 519 29.20 -48.24 2.49
C ALA A 519 28.64 -47.60 3.77
N ARG A 520 28.06 -48.40 4.67
CA ARG A 520 27.53 -47.95 5.98
C ARG A 520 28.65 -47.41 6.88
N ASN A 521 29.80 -48.08 6.96
CA ASN A 521 30.98 -47.55 7.67
C ASN A 521 31.48 -46.21 7.11
N ARG A 522 31.44 -46.02 5.78
CA ARG A 522 31.79 -44.74 5.14
C ARG A 522 30.75 -43.65 5.42
N LEU A 523 29.46 -43.99 5.44
CA LEU A 523 28.38 -43.08 5.82
C LEU A 523 28.53 -42.60 7.28
N ILE A 524 28.79 -43.51 8.22
CA ILE A 524 29.01 -43.15 9.64
C ILE A 524 30.17 -42.16 9.77
N LYS A 525 31.29 -42.38 9.06
CA LYS A 525 32.43 -41.45 9.05
C LYS A 525 32.08 -40.09 8.46
N HIS A 526 31.33 -40.06 7.35
CA HIS A 526 30.91 -38.82 6.68
C HIS A 526 29.93 -38.00 7.54
N LEU A 527 28.85 -38.62 8.04
CA LEU A 527 27.87 -37.98 8.94
C LEU A 527 28.48 -37.53 10.27
N SER A 528 29.51 -38.22 10.77
CA SER A 528 30.26 -37.77 11.95
C SER A 528 31.13 -36.53 11.69
N GLY A 529 31.55 -36.35 10.43
CA GLY A 529 32.52 -35.35 9.98
C GLY A 529 31.93 -33.99 9.61
N VAL A 530 30.68 -33.68 9.98
CA VAL A 530 30.01 -32.41 9.63
C VAL A 530 30.90 -31.21 9.91
N ASN A 531 31.11 -30.38 8.88
CA ASN A 531 31.88 -29.15 9.00
C ASN A 531 31.26 -28.23 10.07
N LYS A 532 32.09 -27.65 10.95
CA LYS A 532 31.68 -26.70 12.01
C LYS A 532 30.80 -25.56 11.48
N ASN A 533 30.95 -25.20 10.21
CA ASN A 533 30.22 -24.11 9.55
C ASN A 533 28.89 -24.56 8.88
N ARG A 534 28.52 -25.85 8.91
CA ARG A 534 27.31 -26.40 8.27
C ARG A 534 26.44 -27.23 9.24
N THR A 535 26.13 -26.68 10.42
CA THR A 535 25.26 -27.36 11.40
C THR A 535 23.77 -27.34 11.01
N ASP A 536 23.41 -26.63 9.94
CA ASP A 536 22.10 -26.63 9.26
C ASP A 536 21.76 -27.98 8.58
N LEU A 537 22.78 -28.81 8.29
CA LEU A 537 22.58 -30.14 7.73
C LEU A 537 22.16 -31.18 8.78
N ILE A 538 22.35 -30.91 10.08
CA ILE A 538 22.12 -31.90 11.15
C ILE A 538 20.65 -32.38 11.24
N PRO A 539 19.59 -31.54 11.14
CA PRO A 539 18.21 -32.02 11.12
C PRO A 539 17.91 -32.95 9.93
N HIS A 540 18.46 -32.62 8.75
CA HIS A 540 18.35 -33.45 7.55
C HIS A 540 19.08 -34.78 7.75
N TYR A 541 20.31 -34.76 8.29
CA TYR A 541 21.07 -35.98 8.55
C TYR A 541 20.40 -36.85 9.62
N ALA A 542 19.71 -36.26 10.60
CA ALA A 542 18.87 -36.96 11.57
C ALA A 542 17.60 -37.58 10.92
N ARG A 543 16.92 -36.88 10.01
CA ARG A 543 15.79 -37.44 9.23
C ARG A 543 16.22 -38.66 8.41
N MET A 544 17.37 -38.58 7.72
CA MET A 544 17.90 -39.71 6.97
C MET A 544 18.25 -40.90 7.87
N LEU A 545 18.76 -40.65 9.08
CA LEU A 545 18.98 -41.71 10.07
C LEU A 545 17.68 -42.33 10.59
N ALA A 546 16.59 -41.56 10.72
CA ALA A 546 15.27 -42.10 11.08
C ALA A 546 14.72 -43.05 9.99
N ILE A 547 14.81 -42.63 8.72
CA ILE A 547 14.43 -43.45 7.56
C ILE A 547 15.27 -44.74 7.50
N LEU A 548 16.59 -44.63 7.66
CA LEU A 548 17.51 -45.77 7.60
C LEU A 548 17.42 -46.69 8.83
N SER A 549 17.06 -46.21 10.03
CA SER A 549 17.18 -47.00 11.26
C SER A 549 16.33 -48.26 11.30
N ASN A 550 15.21 -48.27 10.56
CA ASN A 550 14.31 -49.42 10.43
C ASN A 550 14.95 -50.62 9.67
N TYR A 551 16.02 -50.38 8.90
CA TYR A 551 16.68 -51.37 8.03
C TYR A 551 18.18 -51.50 8.28
N MET A 552 18.81 -50.44 8.78
CA MET A 552 20.26 -50.32 8.97
C MET A 552 20.58 -49.77 10.38
N PRO A 553 20.19 -50.48 11.45
CA PRO A 553 20.39 -50.02 12.83
C PRO A 553 21.87 -49.92 13.24
N ASP A 554 22.79 -50.51 12.48
CA ASP A 554 24.24 -50.34 12.67
C ASP A 554 24.73 -48.93 12.34
N VAL A 555 24.08 -48.22 11.41
CA VAL A 555 24.36 -46.80 11.13
C VAL A 555 23.94 -45.93 12.31
N LEU A 556 22.70 -46.12 12.82
CA LEU A 556 22.18 -45.36 13.95
C LEU A 556 23.00 -45.61 15.22
N THR A 557 23.28 -46.87 15.57
CA THR A 557 24.07 -47.20 16.76
C THR A 557 25.51 -46.69 16.67
N GLY A 558 26.12 -46.69 15.48
CA GLY A 558 27.44 -46.07 15.26
C GLY A 558 27.44 -44.55 15.49
N ILE A 559 26.43 -43.83 15.01
CA ILE A 559 26.29 -42.38 15.23
C ILE A 559 25.99 -42.07 16.70
N LEU A 560 25.05 -42.79 17.34
CA LEU A 560 24.72 -42.61 18.75
C LEU A 560 25.92 -42.86 19.67
N ALA A 561 26.72 -43.90 19.39
CA ALA A 561 27.95 -44.17 20.14
C ALA A 561 28.96 -43.01 20.02
N ASN A 562 29.21 -42.54 18.80
CA ASN A 562 30.15 -41.45 18.56
C ASN A 562 29.69 -40.14 19.22
N VAL A 563 28.42 -39.75 19.04
CA VAL A 563 27.83 -38.55 19.66
C VAL A 563 27.88 -38.65 21.19
N HIS A 564 27.60 -39.81 21.77
CA HIS A 564 27.65 -40.00 23.22
C HIS A 564 29.10 -39.95 23.76
N ASP A 565 30.08 -40.57 23.10
CA ASP A 565 31.46 -40.54 23.58
C ASP A 565 32.16 -39.19 23.33
N GLU A 566 31.78 -38.48 22.26
CA GLU A 566 32.12 -37.07 22.06
C GLU A 566 31.57 -36.20 23.22
N PHE A 567 30.31 -36.39 23.63
CA PHE A 567 29.75 -35.72 24.82
C PHE A 567 30.55 -36.04 26.10
N ARG A 568 30.80 -37.33 26.38
CA ARG A 568 31.60 -37.75 27.54
C ARG A 568 33.02 -37.17 27.52
N TYR A 569 33.61 -37.00 26.34
CA TYR A 569 34.95 -36.43 26.15
C TYR A 569 34.94 -34.91 26.38
N LEU A 570 33.99 -34.18 25.80
CA LEU A 570 33.82 -32.74 25.96
C LEU A 570 33.54 -32.34 27.42
N GLN A 571 32.81 -33.18 28.15
CA GLN A 571 32.53 -33.01 29.58
C GLN A 571 33.77 -33.26 30.45
N ARG A 572 34.60 -34.26 30.11
CA ARG A 572 35.89 -34.52 30.77
C ARG A 572 36.91 -33.39 30.53
N LYS A 573 36.91 -32.76 29.35
CA LYS A 573 37.83 -31.65 29.00
C LYS A 573 37.35 -30.24 29.38
N ARG A 574 36.34 -30.10 30.25
CA ARG A 574 35.71 -28.81 30.64
C ARG A 574 36.66 -27.73 31.21
N LYS A 575 37.88 -28.07 31.64
CA LYS A 575 38.87 -27.12 32.20
C LYS A 575 39.95 -26.60 31.23
N PHE A 576 40.05 -27.11 29.99
CA PHE A 576 41.06 -26.68 29.02
C PHE A 576 40.42 -26.19 27.73
N VAL A 577 40.92 -25.06 27.21
CA VAL A 577 40.57 -24.44 25.91
C VAL A 577 39.06 -24.36 25.65
N ALA A 578 38.38 -23.44 26.34
CA ALA A 578 36.93 -23.28 26.25
C ALA A 578 36.44 -22.94 24.82
N GLN A 579 37.21 -22.12 24.09
CA GLN A 579 36.74 -21.42 22.90
C GLN A 579 36.80 -22.25 21.61
N GLU A 580 37.85 -23.07 21.40
CA GLU A 580 37.96 -23.94 20.22
C GLU A 580 36.99 -25.13 20.24
N LEU A 581 36.61 -25.57 21.44
CA LEU A 581 35.71 -26.71 21.68
C LEU A 581 34.22 -26.32 21.67
N HIS A 582 33.87 -25.02 21.78
CA HIS A 582 32.47 -24.57 21.80
C HIS A 582 31.70 -25.00 20.55
N ALA A 583 32.26 -24.80 19.36
CA ALA A 583 31.62 -25.23 18.10
C ALA A 583 31.41 -26.76 18.03
N ILE A 584 32.24 -27.54 18.72
CA ILE A 584 32.08 -29.01 18.79
C ILE A 584 30.97 -29.37 19.79
N ARG A 585 30.86 -28.65 20.92
CA ARG A 585 29.77 -28.81 21.91
C ARG A 585 28.40 -28.52 21.29
N THR A 586 28.23 -27.37 20.64
CA THR A 586 26.95 -27.00 20.01
C THR A 586 26.61 -27.94 18.84
N LYS A 587 27.59 -28.40 18.03
CA LYS A 587 27.39 -29.47 17.03
C LYS A 587 26.89 -30.77 17.69
N ASN A 588 27.53 -31.20 18.78
CA ASN A 588 27.21 -32.43 19.50
C ASN A 588 25.81 -32.37 20.16
N ILE A 589 25.46 -31.23 20.78
CA ILE A 589 24.16 -30.99 21.39
C ILE A 589 23.04 -30.89 20.36
N ARG A 590 23.30 -30.26 19.21
CA ARG A 590 22.33 -30.25 18.11
C ARG A 590 22.04 -31.67 17.64
N TRP A 591 23.07 -32.48 17.41
CA TRP A 591 22.91 -33.91 17.11
C TRP A 591 22.04 -34.65 18.13
N ILE A 592 22.30 -34.44 19.43
CA ILE A 592 21.49 -35.03 20.52
C ILE A 592 20.02 -34.55 20.44
N SER A 593 19.79 -33.27 20.18
CA SER A 593 18.45 -32.67 20.14
C SER A 593 17.62 -33.15 18.94
N GLU A 594 18.17 -33.12 17.72
CA GLU A 594 17.43 -33.55 16.53
C GLU A 594 17.13 -35.07 16.59
N LEU A 595 18.10 -35.90 17.01
CA LEU A 595 17.88 -37.35 17.19
C LEU A 595 16.89 -37.67 18.32
N THR A 596 16.72 -36.76 19.30
CA THR A 596 15.67 -36.88 20.32
C THR A 596 14.29 -36.59 19.73
N LYS A 597 14.14 -35.57 18.87
CA LYS A 597 12.86 -35.26 18.20
C LYS A 597 12.35 -36.42 17.33
N PHE A 598 13.24 -37.09 16.60
CA PHE A 598 12.94 -38.33 15.86
C PHE A 598 12.75 -39.58 16.75
N ASN A 599 12.75 -39.44 18.08
CA ASN A 599 12.60 -40.52 19.06
C ASN A 599 13.66 -41.65 18.93
N LEU A 600 14.83 -41.33 18.37
CA LEU A 600 15.96 -42.27 18.18
C LEU A 600 16.90 -42.31 19.40
N VAL A 601 16.85 -41.28 20.25
CA VAL A 601 17.57 -41.22 21.53
C VAL A 601 16.66 -41.73 22.65
N PRO A 602 17.04 -42.79 23.40
CA PRO A 602 16.24 -43.27 24.52
C PRO A 602 15.97 -42.17 25.58
N SER A 603 14.72 -42.04 26.02
CA SER A 603 14.23 -40.98 26.92
C SER A 603 15.08 -40.80 28.20
N HIS A 604 15.70 -41.87 28.71
CA HIS A 604 16.57 -41.83 29.88
C HIS A 604 17.93 -41.16 29.64
N LEU A 605 18.44 -41.18 28.41
CA LEU A 605 19.74 -40.63 28.04
C LEU A 605 19.69 -39.10 27.93
N ILE A 606 18.69 -38.54 27.26
CA ILE A 606 18.49 -37.08 27.21
C ILE A 606 18.24 -36.49 28.60
N LEU A 607 17.41 -37.15 29.42
CA LEU A 607 17.20 -36.76 30.83
C LEU A 607 18.48 -36.85 31.67
N HIS A 608 19.38 -37.81 31.39
CA HIS A 608 20.68 -37.90 32.05
C HIS A 608 21.61 -36.75 31.63
N ILE A 609 21.64 -36.39 30.35
CA ILE A 609 22.43 -35.27 29.81
C ILE A 609 21.99 -33.94 30.44
N ILE A 610 20.68 -33.65 30.43
CA ILE A 610 20.08 -32.48 31.09
C ILE A 610 20.43 -32.47 32.58
N LYS A 611 20.30 -33.62 33.26
CA LYS A 611 20.67 -33.75 34.68
C LYS A 611 22.16 -33.45 34.92
N VAL A 612 23.09 -33.95 34.09
CA VAL A 612 24.54 -33.71 34.25
C VAL A 612 24.89 -32.22 34.12
N CYS A 613 24.19 -31.47 33.25
CA CYS A 613 24.38 -30.03 33.14
C CYS A 613 23.76 -29.25 34.33
N ILE A 614 22.61 -29.68 34.85
CA ILE A 614 21.98 -29.11 36.06
C ILE A 614 22.75 -29.50 37.33
N ASP A 615 23.40 -30.67 37.37
CA ASP A 615 24.11 -31.12 38.56
C ASP A 615 25.31 -30.23 38.91
N ASP A 616 26.00 -29.70 37.89
CA ASP A 616 27.09 -28.72 38.01
C ASP A 616 26.87 -27.53 37.06
N LEU A 617 25.98 -26.62 37.44
CA LEU A 617 25.51 -25.49 36.64
C LEU A 617 26.51 -24.32 36.58
N HIS A 618 27.74 -24.55 36.09
CA HIS A 618 28.76 -23.49 35.94
C HIS A 618 29.42 -23.45 34.55
N GLY A 619 29.67 -22.23 34.06
CA GLY A 619 30.37 -21.98 32.80
C GLY A 619 29.66 -22.65 31.62
N THR A 620 30.40 -23.38 30.78
CA THR A 620 29.85 -24.04 29.59
C THR A 620 28.78 -25.11 29.88
N ASN A 621 28.58 -25.55 31.13
CA ASN A 621 27.40 -26.36 31.46
C ASN A 621 26.08 -25.55 31.38
N VAL A 622 26.13 -24.23 31.59
CA VAL A 622 24.97 -23.34 31.41
C VAL A 622 24.67 -23.17 29.92
N GLU A 623 25.70 -22.91 29.11
CA GLU A 623 25.61 -22.79 27.65
C GLU A 623 25.07 -24.10 27.05
N ASN A 624 25.66 -25.25 27.41
CA ASN A 624 25.19 -26.56 27.00
C ASN A 624 23.72 -26.83 27.41
N LEU A 625 23.30 -26.38 28.59
CA LEU A 625 21.93 -26.58 29.05
C LEU A 625 20.93 -25.72 28.26
N CYS A 626 21.32 -24.50 27.86
CA CYS A 626 20.51 -23.66 26.98
C CYS A 626 20.40 -24.30 25.59
N ASP A 627 21.52 -24.68 24.96
CA ASP A 627 21.55 -25.36 23.65
C ASP A 627 20.63 -26.61 23.63
N VAL A 628 20.58 -27.39 24.71
CA VAL A 628 19.67 -28.57 24.84
C VAL A 628 18.20 -28.16 25.02
N LEU A 629 17.93 -27.17 25.87
CA LEU A 629 16.55 -26.73 26.18
C LEU A 629 15.89 -26.03 24.99
N GLU A 630 16.63 -25.21 24.25
CA GLU A 630 16.18 -24.58 23.00
C GLU A 630 16.03 -25.63 21.88
N GLY A 631 16.97 -26.59 21.79
CA GLY A 631 16.95 -27.63 20.78
C GLY A 631 15.80 -28.64 20.90
N CYS A 632 15.59 -29.22 22.09
CA CYS A 632 14.58 -30.28 22.30
C CYS A 632 13.76 -30.17 23.60
N GLY A 633 13.96 -29.15 24.43
CA GLY A 633 13.33 -29.05 25.76
C GLY A 633 11.80 -29.13 25.73
N ARG A 634 11.15 -28.39 24.81
CA ARG A 634 9.68 -28.44 24.61
C ARG A 634 9.18 -29.84 24.26
N TRP A 635 9.88 -30.55 23.39
CA TRP A 635 9.53 -31.93 23.00
C TRP A 635 9.65 -32.88 24.20
N VAL A 636 10.74 -32.80 24.96
CA VAL A 636 10.99 -33.64 26.16
C VAL A 636 9.99 -33.33 27.29
N LEU A 637 9.51 -32.09 27.40
CA LEU A 637 8.46 -31.70 28.34
C LEU A 637 7.07 -32.18 27.90
N ASN A 638 6.76 -32.11 26.61
CA ASN A 638 5.45 -32.47 26.08
C ASN A 638 5.28 -33.99 25.86
N ASN A 639 6.35 -34.76 25.62
CA ASN A 639 6.29 -36.22 25.51
C ASN A 639 5.90 -36.88 26.84
N THR A 640 4.97 -37.84 26.81
CA THR A 640 4.32 -38.45 27.98
C THR A 640 5.28 -39.22 28.89
N GLU A 641 6.30 -39.89 28.35
CA GLU A 641 7.25 -40.68 29.15
C GLU A 641 8.25 -39.84 29.96
N SER A 642 8.58 -38.65 29.46
CA SER A 642 9.62 -37.77 29.99
C SER A 642 9.08 -36.59 30.78
N ARG A 643 7.84 -36.15 30.52
CA ARG A 643 7.18 -34.98 31.13
C ARG A 643 7.44 -34.81 32.63
N GLU A 644 7.09 -35.79 33.46
CA GLU A 644 7.22 -35.68 34.92
C GLU A 644 8.67 -35.45 35.37
N LYS A 645 9.62 -36.18 34.78
CA LYS A 645 11.05 -36.09 35.09
C LYS A 645 11.64 -34.78 34.56
N MET A 646 11.16 -34.31 33.41
CA MET A 646 11.55 -33.02 32.83
C MET A 646 11.09 -31.85 33.72
N THR A 647 9.84 -31.84 34.16
CA THR A 647 9.33 -30.84 35.12
C THR A 647 10.14 -30.83 36.41
N GLN A 648 10.48 -32.00 36.97
CA GLN A 648 11.34 -32.10 38.15
C GLN A 648 12.75 -31.54 37.93
N LEU A 649 13.33 -31.70 36.72
CA LEU A 649 14.63 -31.13 36.36
C LEU A 649 14.55 -29.61 36.16
N LEU A 650 13.51 -29.09 35.50
CA LEU A 650 13.30 -27.65 35.33
C LEU A 650 13.12 -26.93 36.67
N ASP A 651 12.44 -27.56 37.65
CA ASP A 651 12.35 -27.01 39.00
C ASP A 651 13.67 -27.11 39.79
N GLN A 652 14.47 -28.16 39.60
CA GLN A 652 15.83 -28.23 40.15
C GLN A 652 16.72 -27.13 39.55
N MET A 653 16.61 -26.85 38.26
CA MET A 653 17.31 -25.76 37.58
C MET A 653 16.92 -24.39 38.15
N LYS A 654 15.62 -24.09 38.32
CA LYS A 654 15.16 -22.85 38.97
C LYS A 654 15.73 -22.68 40.37
N ARG A 655 15.69 -23.74 41.19
CA ARG A 655 16.23 -23.73 42.56
C ARG A 655 17.74 -23.51 42.56
N LYS A 656 18.49 -24.17 41.67
CA LYS A 656 19.94 -24.00 41.56
C LYS A 656 20.33 -22.60 41.10
N LYS A 657 19.68 -22.06 40.07
CA LYS A 657 19.82 -20.66 39.64
C LYS A 657 19.63 -19.68 40.80
N ALA A 658 18.60 -19.87 41.64
CA ALA A 658 18.36 -19.01 42.80
C ALA A 658 19.39 -19.19 43.94
N SER A 659 20.12 -20.30 43.97
CA SER A 659 21.14 -20.61 45.00
C SER A 659 22.59 -20.37 44.58
N GLN A 660 22.84 -20.05 43.30
CA GLN A 660 24.18 -19.89 42.73
C GLN A 660 24.34 -18.50 42.12
N ASN A 661 25.49 -17.88 42.39
CA ASN A 661 25.84 -16.56 41.88
C ASN A 661 26.29 -16.66 40.40
N LEU A 662 25.34 -16.89 39.51
CA LEU A 662 25.52 -16.85 38.06
C LEU A 662 25.67 -15.40 37.57
N ASP A 663 26.38 -15.22 36.46
CA ASP A 663 26.46 -13.92 35.79
C ASP A 663 25.11 -13.49 35.19
N SER A 664 24.86 -12.19 35.05
CA SER A 664 23.64 -11.61 34.49
C SER A 664 23.36 -12.13 33.07
N ARG A 665 24.39 -12.29 32.23
CA ARG A 665 24.24 -12.90 30.90
C ARG A 665 23.79 -14.37 30.98
N GLN A 666 24.33 -15.13 31.93
CA GLN A 666 23.97 -16.55 32.14
C GLN A 666 22.55 -16.69 32.70
N ILE A 667 22.13 -15.78 33.59
CA ILE A 667 20.76 -15.69 34.11
C ILE A 667 19.77 -15.44 32.96
N MET A 668 20.05 -14.47 32.09
CA MET A 668 19.22 -14.13 30.94
C MET A 668 19.12 -15.28 29.92
N LEU A 669 20.24 -15.92 29.58
CA LEU A 669 20.25 -17.08 28.69
C LEU A 669 19.39 -18.24 29.23
N LEU A 670 19.51 -18.53 30.53
CA LEU A 670 18.74 -19.60 31.18
C LEU A 670 17.23 -19.28 31.28
N GLU A 671 16.86 -17.99 31.38
CA GLU A 671 15.45 -17.56 31.29
C GLU A 671 14.91 -17.72 29.87
N ASN A 672 15.64 -17.28 28.86
CA ASN A 672 15.23 -17.39 27.46
C ASN A 672 15.03 -18.87 27.05
N ALA A 673 15.96 -19.74 27.41
CA ALA A 673 15.86 -21.18 27.15
C ALA A 673 14.71 -21.83 27.95
N TYR A 674 14.46 -21.39 29.19
CA TYR A 674 13.31 -21.84 29.97
C TYR A 674 11.96 -21.45 29.33
N PHE A 675 11.81 -20.20 28.89
CA PHE A 675 10.55 -19.73 28.27
C PHE A 675 10.33 -20.26 26.85
N GLN A 676 11.37 -20.68 26.13
CA GLN A 676 11.23 -21.45 24.89
C GLN A 676 10.78 -22.89 25.16
N CYS A 677 11.37 -23.54 26.17
CA CYS A 677 11.00 -24.90 26.60
C CYS A 677 9.58 -24.97 27.19
N ASN A 678 9.17 -23.98 27.96
CA ASN A 678 7.88 -23.89 28.64
C ASN A 678 7.31 -22.46 28.51
N PRO A 679 6.67 -22.11 27.39
CA PRO A 679 6.08 -20.79 27.19
C PRO A 679 4.92 -20.56 28.18
N PRO A 680 4.77 -19.35 28.72
CA PRO A 680 3.72 -19.06 29.70
C PRO A 680 2.33 -19.11 29.04
N ASP A 681 1.35 -19.63 29.78
CA ASP A 681 -0.06 -19.74 29.35
C ASP A 681 -0.62 -18.37 28.95
N ARG A 682 -0.65 -18.12 27.64
CA ARG A 682 -1.40 -16.99 27.08
C ARG A 682 -2.86 -17.44 26.96
N PRO A 683 -3.84 -16.69 27.50
CA PRO A 683 -5.24 -17.03 27.29
C PRO A 683 -5.53 -17.04 25.79
N VAL A 684 -6.04 -18.16 25.29
CA VAL A 684 -6.36 -18.33 23.87
C VAL A 684 -7.36 -17.24 23.49
N ILE A 685 -6.99 -16.39 22.53
CA ILE A 685 -7.85 -15.31 22.06
C ILE A 685 -8.91 -15.95 21.17
N GLU A 686 -10.05 -16.30 21.76
CA GLU A 686 -11.19 -16.87 21.03
C GLU A 686 -11.56 -15.97 19.83
N PRO A 687 -11.66 -16.53 18.62
CA PRO A 687 -12.04 -15.77 17.44
C PRO A 687 -13.50 -15.32 17.60
N LYS A 688 -13.70 -14.04 17.93
CA LYS A 688 -15.02 -13.47 18.20
C LYS A 688 -15.91 -13.56 16.96
N HIS A 689 -16.77 -14.58 16.93
CA HIS A 689 -17.84 -14.74 15.95
C HIS A 689 -18.73 -13.49 15.94
N ARG A 690 -19.10 -13.02 14.75
CA ARG A 690 -19.88 -11.79 14.53
C ARG A 690 -21.10 -12.12 13.69
N THR A 691 -22.20 -11.43 13.93
CA THR A 691 -23.41 -11.59 13.10
C THR A 691 -23.20 -10.97 11.72
N PRO A 692 -23.94 -11.40 10.67
CA PRO A 692 -23.91 -10.76 9.37
C PRO A 692 -24.22 -9.25 9.44
N MET A 693 -25.10 -8.84 10.35
CA MET A 693 -25.42 -7.43 10.61
C MET A 693 -24.23 -6.67 11.22
N GLU A 694 -23.48 -7.29 12.16
CA GLU A 694 -22.25 -6.72 12.71
C GLU A 694 -21.17 -6.53 11.65
N LEU A 695 -21.07 -7.45 10.69
CA LEU A 695 -20.16 -7.32 9.55
C LEU A 695 -20.61 -6.23 8.57
N PHE A 696 -21.91 -6.18 8.24
CA PHE A 696 -22.48 -5.18 7.33
C PHE A 696 -22.31 -3.74 7.85
N ILE A 697 -22.71 -3.46 9.09
CA ILE A 697 -22.61 -2.12 9.67
C ILE A 697 -21.14 -1.70 9.81
N ARG A 698 -20.23 -2.62 10.15
CA ARG A 698 -18.77 -2.35 10.14
C ARG A 698 -18.24 -2.03 8.75
N HIS A 699 -18.61 -2.81 7.74
CA HIS A 699 -18.15 -2.57 6.37
C HIS A 699 -18.56 -1.16 5.89
N GLN A 700 -19.83 -0.79 6.13
CA GLN A 700 -20.36 0.51 5.74
C GLN A 700 -19.67 1.70 6.46
N LEU A 701 -19.29 1.55 7.73
CA LEU A 701 -18.72 2.64 8.56
C LEU A 701 -17.18 2.67 8.63
N TYR A 702 -16.48 1.54 8.49
CA TYR A 702 -15.03 1.46 8.59
C TYR A 702 -14.35 1.38 7.21
N ASP A 703 -14.93 0.64 6.26
CA ASP A 703 -14.30 0.39 4.95
C ASP A 703 -14.86 1.33 3.87
N CYS A 704 -16.19 1.49 3.80
CA CYS A 704 -16.86 2.25 2.75
C CYS A 704 -16.97 3.76 3.02
N LEU A 705 -16.76 4.23 4.25
CA LEU A 705 -17.07 5.60 4.65
C LEU A 705 -16.05 6.63 4.13
N CYS A 706 -16.49 7.48 3.20
CA CYS A 706 -15.74 8.63 2.70
C CYS A 706 -16.69 9.79 2.32
N LYS A 707 -16.14 10.96 2.00
CA LYS A 707 -16.91 12.17 1.64
C LYS A 707 -17.88 12.00 0.45
N LYS A 708 -17.71 10.96 -0.38
CA LYS A 708 -18.61 10.65 -1.52
C LYS A 708 -19.65 9.56 -1.22
N SER A 709 -19.55 8.88 -0.08
CA SER A 709 -20.47 7.80 0.31
C SER A 709 -21.31 8.13 1.54
N VAL A 710 -21.03 9.22 2.26
CA VAL A 710 -21.71 9.61 3.50
C VAL A 710 -23.24 9.68 3.34
N ASP A 711 -23.77 10.31 2.29
CA ASP A 711 -25.23 10.40 2.06
C ASP A 711 -25.87 9.03 1.81
N ARG A 712 -25.13 8.13 1.13
CA ARG A 712 -25.54 6.73 0.92
C ARG A 712 -25.50 5.96 2.23
N THR A 713 -24.46 6.14 3.05
CA THR A 713 -24.34 5.56 4.39
C THR A 713 -25.50 6.00 5.27
N ILE A 714 -25.82 7.30 5.33
CA ILE A 714 -26.97 7.83 6.09
C ILE A 714 -28.29 7.20 5.61
N LYS A 715 -28.51 7.13 4.30
CA LYS A 715 -29.69 6.49 3.69
C LYS A 715 -29.76 4.97 3.90
N ILE A 716 -28.64 4.32 4.25
CA ILE A 716 -28.59 2.90 4.66
C ILE A 716 -28.83 2.76 6.17
N LEU A 717 -28.17 3.56 7.01
CA LEU A 717 -28.31 3.52 8.47
C LEU A 717 -29.75 3.85 8.92
N ARG A 718 -30.39 4.83 8.28
CA ARG A 718 -31.83 5.14 8.48
C ARG A 718 -32.79 4.01 8.05
N LYS A 719 -32.30 2.97 7.37
CA LYS A 719 -33.07 1.77 6.96
C LYS A 719 -32.72 0.52 7.76
N LEU A 720 -31.87 0.62 8.78
CA LEU A 720 -31.63 -0.47 9.73
C LEU A 720 -32.89 -0.74 10.58
N HIS A 721 -32.93 -1.90 11.21
CA HIS A 721 -34.04 -2.28 12.09
C HIS A 721 -33.89 -1.59 13.46
N TRP A 722 -34.29 -0.32 13.56
CA TRP A 722 -34.21 0.48 14.79
C TRP A 722 -35.08 -0.07 15.95
N ASN A 723 -36.04 -0.95 15.65
CA ASN A 723 -36.83 -1.66 16.65
C ASN A 723 -36.08 -2.87 17.28
N ASP A 724 -34.93 -3.26 16.73
CA ASP A 724 -34.09 -4.33 17.29
C ASP A 724 -33.04 -3.72 18.24
N PRO A 725 -33.12 -3.99 19.56
CA PRO A 725 -32.22 -3.38 20.54
C PRO A 725 -30.77 -3.84 20.36
N GLU A 726 -30.49 -5.02 19.81
CA GLU A 726 -29.12 -5.45 19.55
C GLU A 726 -28.54 -4.73 18.32
N VAL A 727 -29.35 -4.36 17.32
CA VAL A 727 -28.91 -3.53 16.18
C VAL A 727 -28.57 -2.11 16.63
N VAL A 728 -29.42 -1.50 17.48
CA VAL A 728 -29.18 -0.16 18.03
C VAL A 728 -27.94 -0.16 18.93
N LYS A 729 -27.84 -1.12 19.85
CA LYS A 729 -26.68 -1.34 20.74
C LYS A 729 -25.39 -1.59 19.96
N LEU A 730 -25.45 -2.34 18.85
CA LEU A 730 -24.35 -2.56 17.92
C LEU A 730 -23.90 -1.27 17.22
N LEU A 731 -24.85 -0.46 16.73
CA LEU A 731 -24.56 0.81 16.07
C LEU A 731 -23.93 1.82 17.05
N ARG A 732 -24.49 1.96 18.26
CA ARG A 732 -23.90 2.72 19.38
C ARG A 732 -22.47 2.25 19.66
N ASN A 733 -22.25 0.93 19.71
CA ASN A 733 -20.94 0.31 19.91
C ASN A 733 -19.94 0.50 18.75
N ILE A 734 -20.37 0.93 17.57
CA ILE A 734 -19.50 1.19 16.41
C ILE A 734 -19.19 2.68 16.32
N LEU A 735 -20.19 3.55 16.39
CA LEU A 735 -20.02 5.00 16.34
C LEU A 735 -19.16 5.54 17.51
N THR A 736 -19.27 4.93 18.69
CA THR A 736 -18.42 5.29 19.86
C THR A 736 -17.00 4.72 19.80
N LYS A 737 -16.68 3.80 18.87
CA LYS A 737 -15.34 3.22 18.70
C LYS A 737 -14.56 3.91 17.58
N VAL A 738 -14.55 5.23 17.64
CA VAL A 738 -13.99 6.19 16.66
C VAL A 738 -12.62 5.78 16.12
N TRP A 739 -11.73 5.26 16.98
CA TRP A 739 -10.37 4.83 16.64
C TRP A 739 -10.28 3.60 15.71
N LYS A 740 -11.40 3.12 15.19
CA LYS A 740 -11.48 2.17 14.08
C LYS A 740 -11.71 2.83 12.71
N VAL A 741 -12.05 4.11 12.68
CA VAL A 741 -12.10 4.94 11.47
C VAL A 741 -10.77 5.69 11.29
N LYS A 742 -10.39 5.97 10.04
CA LYS A 742 -9.20 6.77 9.72
C LYS A 742 -9.34 8.17 10.35
N PHE A 743 -8.29 8.68 10.98
CA PHE A 743 -8.34 9.93 11.75
C PHE A 743 -8.92 11.13 10.96
N GLY A 744 -8.50 11.30 9.70
CA GLY A 744 -9.03 12.33 8.80
C GLY A 744 -10.47 12.15 8.34
N ASN A 745 -11.13 11.02 8.66
CA ASN A 745 -12.53 10.74 8.34
C ASN A 745 -13.46 10.86 9.58
N ILE A 746 -12.95 11.19 10.76
CA ILE A 746 -13.74 11.25 12.01
C ILE A 746 -14.93 12.22 11.90
N TYR A 747 -14.76 13.34 11.19
CA TYR A 747 -15.84 14.31 10.94
C TYR A 747 -17.06 13.70 10.21
N LEU A 748 -16.86 12.65 9.39
CA LEU A 748 -17.96 11.96 8.70
C LEU A 748 -18.87 11.20 9.69
N LEU A 749 -18.34 10.78 10.85
CA LEU A 749 -19.15 10.20 11.92
C LEU A 749 -19.97 11.26 12.66
N ALA A 750 -19.53 12.51 12.68
CA ALA A 750 -20.27 13.62 13.31
C ALA A 750 -21.45 14.04 12.42
N ILE A 751 -21.24 14.14 11.10
CA ILE A 751 -22.32 14.30 10.11
C ILE A 751 -23.36 13.18 10.27
N ILE A 752 -22.94 11.91 10.34
CA ILE A 752 -23.86 10.78 10.51
C ILE A 752 -24.70 10.89 11.80
N VAL A 753 -24.12 11.33 12.91
CA VAL A 753 -24.84 11.49 14.18
C VAL A 753 -25.77 12.72 14.17
N TYR A 754 -25.40 13.80 13.46
CA TYR A 754 -26.28 14.94 13.21
C TYR A 754 -27.49 14.57 12.34
N ASP A 755 -27.28 13.84 11.24
CA ASP A 755 -28.40 13.37 10.39
C ASP A 755 -29.29 12.33 11.08
N LEU A 756 -28.76 11.57 12.04
CA LEU A 756 -29.53 10.62 12.83
C LEU A 756 -30.32 11.27 13.98
N SER A 757 -29.88 12.40 14.55
CA SER A 757 -30.58 13.05 15.67
C SER A 757 -32.02 13.45 15.30
N ARG A 758 -32.23 13.85 14.04
CA ARG A 758 -33.53 14.19 13.43
C ARG A 758 -34.54 13.04 13.40
N PHE A 759 -34.11 11.80 13.63
CA PHE A 759 -34.96 10.60 13.62
C PHE A 759 -34.89 9.81 14.93
N HIS A 760 -33.76 9.87 15.64
CA HIS A 760 -33.47 9.10 16.84
C HIS A 760 -32.67 9.95 17.85
N ALA A 761 -33.31 10.98 18.42
CA ALA A 761 -32.68 11.92 19.35
C ALA A 761 -31.99 11.22 20.54
N ASP A 762 -32.72 10.36 21.26
CA ASP A 762 -32.23 9.58 22.43
C ASP A 762 -30.97 8.77 22.10
N PHE A 763 -30.89 8.24 20.87
CA PHE A 763 -29.73 7.47 20.41
C PHE A 763 -28.51 8.37 20.21
N THR A 764 -28.69 9.57 19.65
CA THR A 764 -27.62 10.56 19.51
C THR A 764 -27.15 11.07 20.87
N VAL A 765 -28.04 11.36 21.81
CA VAL A 765 -27.68 11.71 23.21
C VAL A 765 -26.84 10.58 23.83
N SER A 766 -27.30 9.33 23.70
CA SER A 766 -26.59 8.15 24.23
C SER A 766 -25.21 7.89 23.58
N ILE A 767 -24.91 8.48 22.41
CA ILE A 767 -23.55 8.52 21.83
C ILE A 767 -22.72 9.62 22.50
N VAL A 768 -23.26 10.84 22.65
CA VAL A 768 -22.58 11.96 23.32
C VAL A 768 -22.18 11.58 24.74
N ASP A 769 -23.11 11.01 25.52
CA ASP A 769 -22.84 10.51 26.88
C ASP A 769 -21.66 9.52 26.89
N GLN A 770 -21.64 8.57 25.94
CA GLN A 770 -20.58 7.57 25.87
C GLN A 770 -19.25 8.16 25.42
N VAL A 771 -19.23 9.22 24.61
CA VAL A 771 -18.01 9.93 24.21
C VAL A 771 -17.43 10.69 25.40
N LEU A 772 -18.27 11.37 26.18
CA LEU A 772 -17.86 12.08 27.40
C LEU A 772 -17.38 11.10 28.49
N GLU A 773 -18.09 10.00 28.69
CA GLU A 773 -17.68 8.92 29.61
C GLU A 773 -16.36 8.27 29.18
N ASN A 774 -16.18 7.97 27.87
CA ASN A 774 -14.92 7.46 27.35
C ASN A 774 -13.75 8.44 27.61
N ILE A 775 -14.00 9.75 27.58
CA ILE A 775 -12.98 10.77 27.91
C ILE A 775 -12.69 10.77 29.42
N ARG A 776 -13.72 10.76 30.28
CA ARG A 776 -13.63 10.69 31.75
C ARG A 776 -12.80 9.48 32.20
N TYR A 777 -13.26 8.28 31.86
CA TYR A 777 -12.59 7.00 32.13
C TYR A 777 -11.13 6.99 31.65
N SER A 778 -10.83 7.65 30.53
CA SER A 778 -9.45 7.71 30.03
C SER A 778 -8.50 8.60 30.84
N MET A 779 -9.01 9.56 31.62
CA MET A 779 -8.19 10.32 32.58
C MET A 779 -7.91 9.52 33.85
N GLU A 780 -8.85 8.67 34.26
CA GLU A 780 -8.73 7.83 35.46
C GLU A 780 -7.75 6.68 35.26
N VAL A 781 -7.81 6.02 34.09
CA VAL A 781 -7.00 4.83 33.79
C VAL A 781 -5.64 5.16 33.18
N ASN A 782 -5.53 6.26 32.43
CA ASN A 782 -4.30 6.83 31.85
C ASN A 782 -3.30 5.86 31.15
N ILE A 783 -3.73 4.71 30.63
CA ILE A 783 -2.83 3.72 30.01
C ILE A 783 -2.32 4.18 28.63
N PHE A 784 -0.99 4.30 28.49
CA PHE A 784 -0.28 4.66 27.25
C PHE A 784 -0.76 3.94 25.98
N LYS A 785 -1.05 2.63 26.08
CA LYS A 785 -1.57 1.80 24.97
C LYS A 785 -2.87 2.32 24.35
N HIS A 786 -3.65 3.12 25.09
CA HIS A 786 -4.91 3.69 24.64
C HIS A 786 -4.78 5.14 24.13
N ASN A 787 -3.58 5.73 24.10
CA ASN A 787 -3.38 7.13 23.73
C ASN A 787 -3.92 7.50 22.34
N GLN A 788 -3.74 6.65 21.32
CA GLN A 788 -4.37 6.86 20.00
C GLN A 788 -5.92 6.90 20.06
N GLN A 789 -6.52 6.12 20.96
CA GLN A 789 -7.97 6.03 21.15
C GLN A 789 -8.51 7.28 21.84
N ARG A 790 -7.76 7.83 22.80
CA ARG A 790 -8.05 9.08 23.50
C ARG A 790 -8.05 10.26 22.54
N ILE A 791 -6.97 10.46 21.77
CA ILE A 791 -6.87 11.53 20.76
C ILE A 791 -8.00 11.43 19.72
N ALA A 792 -8.32 10.22 19.22
CA ALA A 792 -9.44 10.03 18.30
C ALA A 792 -10.81 10.38 18.90
N THR A 793 -11.05 10.03 20.17
CA THR A 793 -12.31 10.33 20.88
C THR A 793 -12.47 11.84 21.14
N ILE A 794 -11.38 12.54 21.45
CA ILE A 794 -11.37 13.98 21.66
C ILE A 794 -11.53 14.75 20.36
N LYS A 795 -10.88 14.29 19.28
CA LYS A 795 -11.13 14.79 17.92
C LYS A 795 -12.63 14.66 17.58
N TYR A 796 -13.25 13.53 17.91
CA TYR A 796 -14.68 13.33 17.67
C TYR A 796 -15.56 14.29 18.48
N LEU A 797 -15.27 14.54 19.76
CA LEU A 797 -16.01 15.53 20.55
C LEU A 797 -15.98 16.92 19.90
N GLY A 798 -14.81 17.38 19.44
CA GLY A 798 -14.68 18.65 18.73
C GLY A 798 -15.46 18.67 17.40
N GLU A 799 -15.48 17.57 16.64
CA GLU A 799 -16.30 17.50 15.43
C GLU A 799 -17.81 17.46 15.74
N LEU A 800 -18.24 16.83 16.84
CA LEU A 800 -19.65 16.85 17.27
C LEU A 800 -20.12 18.28 17.56
N TYR A 801 -19.25 19.14 18.11
CA TYR A 801 -19.53 20.58 18.22
C TYR A 801 -19.56 21.28 16.85
N ASN A 802 -18.57 21.02 15.98
CA ASN A 802 -18.52 21.62 14.64
C ASN A 802 -19.78 21.32 13.80
N TYR A 803 -20.40 20.16 14.00
CA TYR A 803 -21.66 19.74 13.37
C TYR A 803 -22.92 19.97 14.22
N ARG A 804 -22.85 20.82 15.26
CA ARG A 804 -23.99 21.23 16.13
C ARG A 804 -24.77 20.04 16.72
N VAL A 805 -24.05 19.02 17.19
CA VAL A 805 -24.60 17.92 17.99
C VAL A 805 -24.47 18.21 19.49
N ILE A 806 -23.53 19.07 19.89
CA ILE A 806 -23.30 19.51 21.28
C ILE A 806 -22.94 21.00 21.32
N ASP A 807 -23.22 21.64 22.46
CA ASP A 807 -23.03 23.08 22.64
C ASP A 807 -21.64 23.46 23.16
N SER A 808 -21.35 24.76 23.11
CA SER A 808 -20.08 25.35 23.57
C SER A 808 -19.76 25.01 25.03
N ARG A 809 -20.79 24.86 25.87
CA ARG A 809 -20.68 24.46 27.28
C ARG A 809 -19.98 23.12 27.45
N VAL A 810 -20.38 22.10 26.69
CA VAL A 810 -19.79 20.74 26.78
C VAL A 810 -18.30 20.74 26.44
N ILE A 811 -17.89 21.57 25.47
CA ILE A 811 -16.48 21.75 25.10
C ILE A 811 -15.71 22.43 26.23
N PHE A 812 -16.22 23.53 26.80
CA PHE A 812 -15.55 24.22 27.91
C PHE A 812 -15.47 23.36 29.17
N ASP A 813 -16.54 22.67 29.55
CA ASP A 813 -16.56 21.82 30.74
C ASP A 813 -15.57 20.63 30.60
N THR A 814 -15.40 20.11 29.37
CA THR A 814 -14.36 19.11 29.06
C THR A 814 -12.96 19.71 29.13
N LEU A 815 -12.73 20.90 28.55
CA LEU A 815 -11.43 21.60 28.62
C LEU A 815 -11.01 21.88 30.07
N TRP A 816 -11.92 22.41 30.89
CA TRP A 816 -11.70 22.60 32.33
C TRP A 816 -11.39 21.26 33.02
N SER A 817 -12.15 20.21 32.72
CA SER A 817 -11.92 18.90 33.33
C SER A 817 -10.53 18.32 33.00
N PHE A 818 -9.89 18.64 31.89
CA PHE A 818 -8.50 18.20 31.64
C PHE A 818 -7.50 18.82 32.62
N VAL A 819 -7.70 20.08 33.03
CA VAL A 819 -6.75 20.83 33.88
C VAL A 819 -7.08 20.82 35.38
N THR A 820 -8.31 20.43 35.76
CA THR A 820 -8.75 20.40 37.17
C THR A 820 -8.91 18.98 37.76
N PHE A 821 -9.25 17.97 36.94
CA PHE A 821 -9.65 16.65 37.45
C PHE A 821 -8.47 15.87 38.05
N GLY A 822 -8.56 15.54 39.35
CA GLY A 822 -7.51 14.88 40.11
C GLY A 822 -6.58 15.82 40.86
N HIS A 823 -6.77 17.14 40.77
CA HIS A 823 -6.04 18.14 41.55
C HIS A 823 -6.82 18.58 42.79
N LEU A 824 -6.11 18.95 43.85
CA LEU A 824 -6.72 19.35 45.12
C LEU A 824 -7.56 20.63 44.94
N ASP A 825 -8.79 20.62 45.41
CA ASP A 825 -9.80 21.67 45.20
C ASP A 825 -9.96 22.10 43.72
N GLY A 826 -9.68 21.18 42.79
CA GLY A 826 -9.71 21.42 41.35
C GLY A 826 -8.57 22.32 40.84
N ARG A 827 -7.55 22.62 41.64
CA ARG A 827 -6.45 23.53 41.29
C ARG A 827 -5.10 22.82 41.28
N PRO A 828 -4.36 22.82 40.15
CA PRO A 828 -3.00 22.28 40.10
C PRO A 828 -2.03 23.18 40.88
N TRP A 829 -1.03 22.55 41.50
CA TRP A 829 0.06 23.22 42.24
C TRP A 829 1.39 22.53 41.91
N PRO A 830 2.51 23.27 41.76
CA PRO A 830 3.80 22.65 41.38
C PRO A 830 4.30 21.59 42.37
N ASP A 831 4.10 21.81 43.67
CA ASP A 831 4.60 20.93 44.73
C ASP A 831 3.64 19.79 45.12
N VAL A 832 2.50 19.64 44.43
CA VAL A 832 1.44 18.67 44.78
C VAL A 832 1.20 17.69 43.63
N VAL A 833 1.85 16.52 43.70
CA VAL A 833 1.74 15.46 42.69
C VAL A 833 0.35 14.82 42.70
N SER A 834 -0.35 14.86 41.58
CA SER A 834 -1.60 14.09 41.37
C SER A 834 -1.29 12.68 40.83
N PRO A 835 -1.81 11.59 41.43
CA PRO A 835 -1.60 10.22 40.94
C PRO A 835 -2.12 9.94 39.53
N ILE A 836 -3.08 10.74 39.03
CA ILE A 836 -3.65 10.61 37.68
C ILE A 836 -3.21 11.75 36.72
N ASP A 837 -2.20 12.52 37.13
CA ASP A 837 -1.68 13.65 36.33
C ASP A 837 -0.24 14.05 36.74
N ALA A 838 0.68 13.08 36.73
CA ALA A 838 2.05 13.26 37.19
C ALA A 838 2.79 14.44 36.49
N PRO A 839 3.78 15.10 37.12
CA PRO A 839 4.46 16.28 36.55
C PRO A 839 5.15 16.04 35.19
N ASP A 840 5.53 14.81 34.90
CA ASP A 840 6.13 14.33 33.66
C ASP A 840 5.11 13.89 32.58
N ASP A 841 3.82 13.77 32.93
CA ASP A 841 2.77 13.43 31.96
C ASP A 841 2.20 14.67 31.26
N PHE A 842 2.62 14.85 30.00
CA PHE A 842 2.11 15.88 29.08
C PHE A 842 0.93 15.40 28.22
N PHE A 843 0.38 14.20 28.43
CA PHE A 843 -0.70 13.70 27.57
C PHE A 843 -1.97 14.56 27.68
N ARG A 844 -2.28 15.09 28.87
CA ARG A 844 -3.38 16.06 29.04
C ARG A 844 -3.18 17.35 28.25
N VAL A 845 -1.94 17.80 28.06
CA VAL A 845 -1.61 18.95 27.19
C VAL A 845 -1.99 18.62 25.74
N ARG A 846 -1.61 17.43 25.26
CA ARG A 846 -2.00 16.94 23.91
C ARG A 846 -3.52 16.80 23.76
N MET A 847 -4.24 16.41 24.82
CA MET A 847 -5.71 16.34 24.83
C MET A 847 -6.34 17.73 24.65
N VAL A 848 -5.88 18.74 25.40
CA VAL A 848 -6.32 20.14 25.25
C VAL A 848 -6.04 20.67 23.84
N CYS A 849 -4.81 20.55 23.33
CA CYS A 849 -4.45 20.99 21.97
C CYS A 849 -5.26 20.27 20.89
N THR A 850 -5.55 18.96 21.03
CA THR A 850 -6.38 18.22 20.05
C THR A 850 -7.80 18.78 19.93
N LEU A 851 -8.40 19.17 21.08
CA LEU A 851 -9.75 19.73 21.11
C LEU A 851 -9.75 21.17 20.57
N LEU A 852 -8.80 21.99 21.01
CA LEU A 852 -8.66 23.37 20.56
C LEU A 852 -8.35 23.49 19.06
N ASN A 853 -7.49 22.63 18.50
CA ASN A 853 -7.17 22.63 17.06
C ASN A 853 -8.27 21.94 16.22
N THR A 854 -9.41 21.58 16.85
CA THR A 854 -10.60 21.05 16.16
C THR A 854 -11.74 22.06 16.10
N CYS A 855 -12.03 22.75 17.21
CA CYS A 855 -13.17 23.68 17.32
C CYS A 855 -12.83 25.04 17.94
N GLY A 856 -11.59 25.26 18.39
CA GLY A 856 -11.16 26.49 19.06
C GLY A 856 -11.20 27.73 18.16
N HIS A 857 -11.08 27.56 16.84
CA HIS A 857 -11.23 28.62 15.85
C HIS A 857 -12.66 29.21 15.84
N CYS A 858 -13.67 28.46 16.31
CA CYS A 858 -15.05 28.96 16.46
C CYS A 858 -15.20 29.94 17.63
N PHE A 859 -14.23 30.01 18.55
CA PHE A 859 -14.28 30.85 19.76
C PHE A 859 -13.56 32.20 19.55
N ASP A 860 -13.78 32.86 18.40
CA ASP A 860 -13.11 34.11 18.04
C ASP A 860 -13.83 35.38 18.53
N ARG A 861 -15.13 35.30 18.86
CA ARG A 861 -16.03 36.44 19.19
C ARG A 861 -16.85 36.21 20.47
N GLY A 862 -17.52 37.27 20.94
CA GLY A 862 -18.54 37.23 21.99
C GLY A 862 -18.08 36.69 23.36
N SER A 863 -19.05 36.16 24.11
CA SER A 863 -18.86 35.40 25.35
C SER A 863 -17.85 34.27 25.19
N LEU A 864 -17.90 33.51 24.09
CA LEU A 864 -17.02 32.38 23.80
C LEU A 864 -15.54 32.79 23.73
N LYS A 865 -15.22 33.95 23.14
CA LYS A 865 -13.86 34.53 23.15
C LYS A 865 -13.37 34.79 24.58
N ARG A 866 -14.24 35.29 25.46
CA ARG A 866 -13.96 35.55 26.89
C ARG A 866 -13.73 34.23 27.63
N ARG A 867 -14.60 33.24 27.44
CA ARG A 867 -14.47 31.89 28.03
C ARG A 867 -13.17 31.21 27.62
N LEU A 868 -12.80 31.23 26.33
CA LEU A 868 -11.51 30.69 25.87
C LEU A 868 -10.31 31.47 26.42
N ASN A 869 -10.35 32.80 26.47
CA ASN A 869 -9.26 33.59 27.05
C ASN A 869 -9.04 33.26 28.55
N ASN A 870 -10.13 33.05 29.30
CA ASN A 870 -10.08 32.66 30.70
C ASN A 870 -9.52 31.25 30.88
N PHE A 871 -9.98 30.28 30.07
CA PHE A 871 -9.40 28.94 30.06
C PHE A 871 -7.90 28.95 29.73
N LEU A 872 -7.47 29.69 28.71
CA LEU A 872 -6.06 29.77 28.30
C LEU A 872 -5.15 30.35 29.41
N LYS A 873 -5.61 31.33 30.20
CA LYS A 873 -4.88 31.80 31.39
C LYS A 873 -4.64 30.66 32.40
N PHE A 874 -5.67 29.89 32.72
CA PHE A 874 -5.56 28.77 33.65
C PHE A 874 -4.73 27.62 33.07
N PHE A 875 -4.82 27.36 31.77
CA PHE A 875 -3.99 26.37 31.09
C PHE A 875 -2.50 26.73 31.13
N ILE A 876 -2.14 28.03 30.99
CA ILE A 876 -0.75 28.49 31.19
C ILE A 876 -0.32 28.28 32.65
N MET A 877 -1.18 28.54 33.64
CA MET A 877 -0.88 28.23 35.05
C MET A 877 -0.64 26.73 35.27
N TYR A 878 -1.51 25.88 34.72
CA TYR A 878 -1.38 24.41 34.73
C TYR A 878 -0.07 23.92 34.09
N LEU A 879 0.34 24.51 32.96
CA LEU A 879 1.62 24.19 32.30
C LEU A 879 2.83 24.55 33.18
N ARG A 880 2.72 25.53 34.07
CA ARG A 880 3.75 25.87 35.07
C ARG A 880 3.73 24.98 36.32
N CYS A 881 2.86 23.98 36.39
CA CYS A 881 2.87 22.90 37.39
C CYS A 881 3.46 21.58 36.86
N LYS A 882 3.89 21.54 35.59
CA LYS A 882 4.54 20.38 34.97
C LYS A 882 6.07 20.55 34.94
N GLU A 883 6.78 19.46 34.67
CA GLU A 883 8.22 19.48 34.37
C GLU A 883 8.53 20.28 33.09
N PRO A 884 9.80 20.61 32.80
CA PRO A 884 10.17 21.27 31.55
C PRO A 884 9.62 20.54 30.33
N THR A 885 8.88 21.26 29.49
CA THR A 885 8.15 20.72 28.35
C THR A 885 9.10 20.07 27.34
N PRO A 886 8.80 18.84 26.86
CA PRO A 886 9.49 18.27 25.72
C PRO A 886 9.29 19.12 24.45
N MET A 887 10.32 19.19 23.60
CA MET A 887 10.34 20.02 22.39
C MET A 887 9.13 19.79 21.44
N ASP A 888 8.61 18.57 21.36
CA ASP A 888 7.42 18.25 20.56
C ASP A 888 6.11 18.74 21.20
N ILE A 889 6.08 18.92 22.52
CA ILE A 889 4.97 19.55 23.25
C ILE A 889 5.06 21.06 23.13
N ASP A 890 6.26 21.65 23.19
CA ASP A 890 6.48 23.09 22.98
C ASP A 890 6.02 23.54 21.58
N PHE A 891 6.42 22.84 20.51
CA PHE A 891 5.93 23.15 19.16
C PHE A 891 4.40 23.01 19.05
N LEU A 892 3.82 21.94 19.60
CA LEU A 892 2.36 21.75 19.60
C LEU A 892 1.63 22.88 20.35
N LEU A 893 2.18 23.34 21.48
CA LEU A 893 1.65 24.47 22.24
C LEU A 893 1.80 25.80 21.48
N GLN A 894 2.95 26.04 20.86
CA GLN A 894 3.21 27.23 20.06
C GLN A 894 2.23 27.32 18.88
N ASP A 895 2.12 26.25 18.07
CA ASP A 895 1.18 26.18 16.95
C ASP A 895 -0.27 26.45 17.42
N THR A 896 -0.69 25.80 18.51
CA THR A 896 -2.03 25.97 19.11
C THR A 896 -2.28 27.41 19.56
N PHE A 897 -1.31 28.07 20.20
CA PHE A 897 -1.46 29.43 20.70
C PHE A 897 -1.35 30.48 19.58
N GLU A 898 -0.50 30.26 18.57
CA GLU A 898 -0.40 31.13 17.40
C GLU A 898 -1.65 31.06 16.52
N GLU A 899 -2.23 29.88 16.27
CA GLU A 899 -3.49 29.75 15.53
C GLU A 899 -4.64 30.50 16.22
N LEU A 900 -4.80 30.30 17.53
CA LEU A 900 -5.96 30.78 18.26
C LEU A 900 -5.82 32.24 18.74
N ARG A 901 -4.63 32.64 19.20
CA ARG A 901 -4.37 33.90 19.90
C ARG A 901 -2.90 34.37 19.71
N PRO A 902 -2.50 34.92 18.54
CA PRO A 902 -1.17 35.49 18.28
C PRO A 902 -0.70 36.63 19.23
N LYS A 903 -1.54 37.04 20.19
CA LYS A 903 -1.28 38.11 21.17
C LYS A 903 -1.53 37.64 22.61
N LEU A 904 -1.52 36.32 22.84
CA LEU A 904 -1.63 35.73 24.17
C LEU A 904 -0.36 36.04 24.98
N ASN A 905 -0.51 36.49 26.23
CA ASN A 905 0.63 36.70 27.11
C ASN A 905 1.01 35.37 27.78
N ILE A 906 2.20 34.85 27.48
CA ILE A 906 2.70 33.58 28.04
C ILE A 906 3.53 33.89 29.29
N TYR A 907 2.92 33.74 30.47
CA TYR A 907 3.57 33.93 31.76
C TYR A 907 4.76 32.98 31.94
N LEU A 908 5.89 33.50 32.42
CA LEU A 908 7.14 32.72 32.54
C LEU A 908 7.23 31.99 33.88
N THR A 909 6.66 32.56 34.95
CA THR A 909 6.63 31.96 36.29
C THR A 909 5.24 31.49 36.70
N TYR A 910 5.17 30.53 37.63
CA TYR A 910 3.91 30.11 38.24
C TYR A 910 3.23 31.26 39.00
N ASP A 911 3.98 32.12 39.69
CA ASP A 911 3.42 33.24 40.46
C ASP A 911 2.72 34.29 39.58
N GLU A 912 3.27 34.59 38.41
CA GLU A 912 2.63 35.49 37.44
C GLU A 912 1.33 34.90 36.89
N ALA A 913 1.35 33.61 36.51
CA ALA A 913 0.17 32.91 36.01
C ALA A 913 -0.91 32.78 37.10
N SER A 914 -0.50 32.45 38.33
CA SER A 914 -1.35 32.35 39.52
C SER A 914 -2.05 33.68 39.84
N LYS A 915 -1.33 34.81 39.79
CA LYS A 915 -1.91 36.15 39.93
C LYS A 915 -2.92 36.46 38.82
N ALA A 916 -2.57 36.20 37.57
CA ALA A 916 -3.45 36.44 36.42
C ALA A 916 -4.74 35.59 36.43
N VAL A 917 -4.69 34.42 37.08
CA VAL A 917 -5.82 33.52 37.36
C VAL A 917 -6.63 34.00 38.58
N GLN A 918 -5.99 34.52 39.63
CA GLN A 918 -6.69 35.17 40.76
C GLN A 918 -7.45 36.41 40.31
N GLU A 919 -6.81 37.32 39.55
CA GLU A 919 -7.46 38.48 38.94
C GLU A 919 -8.65 38.09 38.06
N MET A 920 -8.52 37.00 37.30
CA MET A 920 -9.61 36.44 36.49
C MET A 920 -10.79 36.01 37.36
N PHE A 921 -10.58 35.22 38.41
CA PHE A 921 -11.65 34.78 39.29
C PHE A 921 -12.31 35.94 40.06
N SER A 922 -11.54 36.91 40.56
CA SER A 922 -12.11 38.13 41.15
C SER A 922 -12.97 38.90 40.14
N SER A 923 -12.50 39.07 38.89
CA SER A 923 -13.26 39.76 37.84
C SER A 923 -14.54 39.04 37.39
N ILE A 924 -14.70 37.76 37.74
CA ILE A 924 -15.93 36.98 37.55
C ILE A 924 -16.84 37.18 38.79
N SER A 925 -16.29 37.05 40.00
CA SER A 925 -17.03 37.26 41.25
C SER A 925 -17.62 38.67 41.36
N ASP A 926 -16.91 39.70 40.90
CA ASP A 926 -17.37 41.10 40.89
C ASP A 926 -18.49 41.38 39.86
N ARG A 927 -18.82 40.41 38.98
CA ARG A 927 -19.85 40.56 37.93
C ARG A 927 -21.19 39.90 38.27
N GLY A 928 -21.21 38.94 39.20
CA GLY A 928 -22.43 38.34 39.74
C GLY A 928 -23.11 37.30 38.85
N GLU A 929 -23.90 36.43 39.49
CA GLU A 929 -24.43 35.17 38.95
C GLU A 929 -25.54 35.30 37.89
N LYS A 930 -25.90 36.51 37.45
CA LYS A 930 -26.99 36.73 36.46
C LYS A 930 -26.59 36.48 35.01
N VAL A 931 -25.29 36.41 34.72
CA VAL A 931 -24.77 36.45 33.35
C VAL A 931 -24.91 35.09 32.63
N ASP A 932 -24.97 33.97 33.35
CA ASP A 932 -25.02 32.64 32.73
C ASP A 932 -26.40 32.28 32.13
N ASP A 933 -27.49 32.91 32.56
CA ASP A 933 -28.81 32.76 31.90
C ASP A 933 -28.95 33.74 30.71
N ASP A 934 -28.57 35.02 30.89
CA ASP A 934 -28.65 36.03 29.83
C ASP A 934 -27.71 35.71 28.64
N GLU A 935 -26.49 35.20 28.88
CA GLU A 935 -25.56 34.81 27.80
C GLU A 935 -25.93 33.50 27.08
N MET A 936 -26.98 32.77 27.51
CA MET A 936 -27.52 31.64 26.72
C MET A 936 -28.53 32.09 25.65
N GLN A 937 -29.24 33.21 25.84
CA GLN A 937 -30.20 33.69 24.83
C GLN A 937 -29.52 34.28 23.58
N GLU A 938 -28.31 34.84 23.69
CA GLU A 938 -27.54 35.32 22.51
C GLU A 938 -27.15 34.19 21.53
N ASP A 939 -27.01 32.94 22.00
CA ASP A 939 -26.74 31.77 21.14
C ASP A 939 -28.04 31.25 20.47
N GLU A 940 -29.23 31.43 21.07
CA GLU A 940 -30.52 31.07 20.48
C GLU A 940 -31.03 32.06 19.41
N GLU A 941 -30.87 33.37 19.58
CA GLU A 941 -31.34 34.36 18.59
C GLU A 941 -30.70 34.16 17.20
N ARG A 942 -29.49 33.59 17.15
CA ARG A 942 -28.81 33.22 15.89
C ARG A 942 -29.45 32.04 15.15
N GLY A 943 -30.38 31.33 15.78
CA GLY A 943 -31.17 30.26 15.17
C GLY A 943 -32.50 30.73 14.56
N ALA A 944 -33.03 31.89 14.98
CA ALA A 944 -34.40 32.31 14.68
C ALA A 944 -34.54 33.40 13.59
N ALA A 945 -33.42 33.95 13.10
CA ALA A 945 -33.40 35.20 12.33
C ALA A 945 -33.75 35.11 10.82
N ASP A 946 -34.49 34.08 10.36
CA ASP A 946 -34.87 33.93 8.94
C ASP A 946 -36.30 33.40 8.69
N ASP A 947 -37.21 33.48 9.68
CA ASP A 947 -38.65 33.44 9.39
C ASP A 947 -39.49 34.29 10.37
N LYS A 948 -39.89 35.49 9.90
CA LYS A 948 -41.27 35.99 9.99
C LYS A 948 -41.41 37.33 9.27
N LYS A 949 -42.50 37.46 8.49
CA LYS A 949 -42.98 38.76 7.99
C LYS A 949 -44.32 39.11 8.64
N SER A 950 -44.38 40.30 9.26
CA SER A 950 -45.59 41.07 9.59
C SER A 950 -46.76 40.31 10.23
N GLU A 951 -46.89 40.45 11.54
CA GLU A 951 -48.20 40.42 12.22
C GLU A 951 -48.92 41.77 12.00
N PRO A 952 -50.26 41.79 12.10
CA PRO A 952 -51.02 42.93 12.59
C PRO A 952 -51.51 42.68 14.03
N GLU A 953 -51.67 43.76 14.79
CA GLU A 953 -52.02 43.79 16.22
C GLU A 953 -53.48 43.34 16.48
N ASP A 954 -53.75 42.63 17.61
CA ASP A 954 -54.42 43.25 18.77
C ASP A 954 -54.68 42.32 20.00
N ASN A 955 -54.03 42.68 21.12
CA ASN A 955 -54.58 42.89 22.49
C ASN A 955 -55.14 41.74 23.42
N GLU A 956 -54.71 41.84 24.70
CA GLU A 956 -55.16 41.25 26.01
C GLU A 956 -55.23 39.72 26.28
N GLY A 957 -54.86 39.30 27.52
CA GLY A 957 -55.75 38.32 28.20
C GLY A 957 -55.31 37.28 29.26
N VAL A 958 -54.23 37.43 30.05
CA VAL A 958 -54.10 36.86 31.43
C VAL A 958 -54.22 35.32 31.70
N SER A 959 -53.08 34.73 32.12
CA SER A 959 -52.83 33.61 33.10
C SER A 959 -53.35 32.15 32.95
N ASP A 960 -52.40 31.24 33.20
CA ASP A 960 -52.44 30.00 34.02
C ASP A 960 -52.90 28.61 33.51
N SER A 961 -51.97 27.66 33.71
CA SER A 961 -52.11 26.28 34.22
C SER A 961 -52.72 25.15 33.36
N ASP A 962 -51.83 24.23 32.97
CA ASP A 962 -51.94 22.75 33.00
C ASP A 962 -53.18 22.02 32.43
N ASN A 963 -53.00 21.27 31.33
CA ASN A 963 -53.00 19.78 31.39
C ASN A 963 -52.62 19.04 30.08
N ASP A 964 -51.79 18.00 30.25
CA ASP A 964 -52.01 16.57 29.93
C ASP A 964 -52.71 16.04 28.63
N THR A 965 -52.37 14.78 28.31
CA THR A 965 -53.14 13.74 27.58
C THR A 965 -53.45 13.80 26.06
N VAL A 966 -52.63 13.05 25.29
CA VAL A 966 -53.01 11.76 24.62
C VAL A 966 -53.98 11.71 23.39
N MET A 967 -53.44 11.16 22.28
CA MET A 967 -54.07 10.39 21.17
C MET A 967 -54.93 11.09 20.08
N GLY A 968 -54.86 10.56 18.85
CA GLY A 968 -55.90 10.76 17.82
C GLY A 968 -55.45 10.60 16.35
N ASP A 969 -55.74 9.45 15.72
CA ASP A 969 -55.59 9.21 14.27
C ASP A 969 -56.72 9.87 13.46
N ALA A 970 -56.43 10.42 12.27
CA ALA A 970 -57.27 10.29 11.06
C ALA A 970 -56.62 10.92 9.80
N ALA A 971 -56.78 10.26 8.65
CA ALA A 971 -56.13 10.61 7.38
C ALA A 971 -56.79 11.76 6.59
N GLY A 972 -55.98 12.48 5.81
CA GLY A 972 -56.41 13.38 4.72
C GLY A 972 -55.31 13.54 3.66
N GLN A 973 -55.62 13.29 2.38
CA GLN A 973 -54.65 13.34 1.28
C GLN A 973 -54.76 14.63 0.46
N THR A 974 -53.66 15.34 0.26
CA THR A 974 -53.48 16.30 -0.85
C THR A 974 -52.06 16.22 -1.40
N ASN A 975 -51.93 16.06 -2.73
CA ASN A 975 -50.64 16.05 -3.42
C ASN A 975 -50.06 17.47 -3.52
N ALA A 976 -48.76 17.61 -3.24
CA ALA A 976 -47.93 18.74 -3.65
C ALA A 976 -46.51 18.24 -3.97
N ASN A 977 -45.78 18.95 -4.83
CA ASN A 977 -44.47 18.51 -5.32
C ASN A 977 -43.40 18.61 -4.23
N PHE A 978 -42.48 17.64 -4.21
CA PHE A 978 -41.14 17.86 -3.67
C PHE A 978 -40.30 18.54 -4.76
N GLU A 979 -40.12 19.85 -4.66
CA GLU A 979 -39.00 20.53 -5.33
C GLU A 979 -37.75 20.42 -4.44
N GLU A 980 -36.58 20.30 -5.06
CA GLU A 980 -35.30 20.03 -4.40
C GLU A 980 -34.65 21.35 -3.97
N GLU A 981 -35.17 21.96 -2.90
CA GLU A 981 -34.70 23.26 -2.40
C GLU A 981 -33.40 23.13 -1.58
N ASP A 982 -32.50 24.11 -1.77
CA ASP A 982 -31.08 24.01 -1.40
C ASP A 982 -30.82 24.03 0.13
N LEU A 983 -29.83 23.25 0.57
CA LEU A 983 -29.33 23.30 1.94
C LEU A 983 -28.57 24.63 2.19
N PRO A 984 -28.88 25.37 3.28
CA PRO A 984 -28.23 26.65 3.57
C PRO A 984 -26.70 26.60 3.60
N ARG A 985 -26.08 27.25 2.62
CA ARG A 985 -24.63 27.25 2.39
C ARG A 985 -23.93 28.28 3.27
N PHE A 986 -23.61 27.91 4.51
CA PHE A 986 -22.86 28.78 5.42
C PHE A 986 -21.55 29.30 4.80
N PRO A 987 -21.22 30.61 4.96
CA PRO A 987 -20.20 31.26 4.15
C PRO A 987 -18.77 31.00 4.65
N SER A 988 -18.01 30.19 3.90
CA SER A 988 -16.55 30.31 3.87
C SER A 988 -16.16 31.55 3.07
N SER A 989 -15.29 32.40 3.60
CA SER A 989 -14.82 33.61 2.90
C SER A 989 -14.07 33.27 1.62
N VAL A 990 -14.65 33.61 0.47
CA VAL A 990 -14.01 33.62 -0.85
C VAL A 990 -13.64 35.08 -1.17
N ALA A 991 -12.62 35.29 -2.00
CA ALA A 991 -12.42 36.58 -2.68
C ALA A 991 -13.64 36.93 -3.55
N THR A 992 -13.78 38.18 -3.99
CA THR A 992 -14.88 38.52 -4.89
C THR A 992 -14.66 37.86 -6.26
N ALA A 993 -15.73 37.42 -6.91
CA ALA A 993 -15.63 36.77 -8.23
C ALA A 993 -15.02 37.71 -9.29
N GLU A 994 -15.09 39.03 -9.10
CA GLU A 994 -14.43 40.03 -9.94
C GLU A 994 -12.89 40.01 -9.77
N GLU A 995 -12.38 39.84 -8.54
CA GLU A 995 -10.95 39.66 -8.28
C GLU A 995 -10.43 38.32 -8.83
N GLU A 996 -11.23 37.25 -8.74
CA GLU A 996 -10.85 35.93 -9.24
C GLU A 996 -10.91 35.86 -10.79
N GLU A 997 -11.89 36.51 -11.45
CA GLU A 997 -11.93 36.63 -12.91
C GLU A 997 -10.85 37.58 -13.46
N GLU A 998 -10.50 38.67 -12.73
CA GLU A 998 -9.39 39.54 -13.11
C GLU A 998 -8.03 38.84 -12.94
N PHE A 999 -7.88 38.00 -11.90
CA PHE A 999 -6.70 37.14 -11.73
C PHE A 999 -6.61 36.04 -12.80
N GLU A 1000 -7.71 35.36 -13.16
CA GLU A 1000 -7.71 34.42 -14.29
C GLU A 1000 -7.43 35.11 -15.62
N LYS A 1001 -7.85 36.36 -15.82
CA LYS A 1001 -7.49 37.19 -16.99
C LYS A 1001 -6.00 37.54 -17.02
N GLU A 1002 -5.42 38.04 -15.92
CA GLU A 1002 -3.97 38.31 -15.87
C GLU A 1002 -3.16 37.02 -16.07
N LEU A 1003 -3.58 35.90 -15.48
CA LEU A 1003 -2.92 34.60 -15.62
C LEU A 1003 -3.02 34.06 -17.07
N ALA A 1004 -4.20 34.13 -17.68
CA ALA A 1004 -4.40 33.76 -19.08
C ALA A 1004 -3.62 34.66 -20.05
N GLN A 1005 -3.52 35.97 -19.76
CA GLN A 1005 -2.69 36.89 -20.54
C GLN A 1005 -1.20 36.59 -20.36
N MET A 1006 -0.72 36.30 -19.15
CA MET A 1006 0.67 35.92 -18.88
C MET A 1006 1.06 34.62 -19.60
N ILE A 1007 0.16 33.64 -19.64
CA ILE A 1007 0.33 32.39 -20.42
C ILE A 1007 0.35 32.70 -21.92
N ALA A 1008 -0.55 33.57 -22.42
CA ALA A 1008 -0.59 33.96 -23.82
C ALA A 1008 0.70 34.69 -24.27
N GLU A 1009 1.17 35.67 -23.49
CA GLU A 1009 2.41 36.40 -23.75
C GLU A 1009 3.64 35.48 -23.72
N THR A 1010 3.68 34.52 -22.79
CA THR A 1010 4.73 33.49 -22.75
C THR A 1010 4.68 32.56 -23.97
N SER A 1011 3.49 32.21 -24.47
CA SER A 1011 3.31 31.32 -25.63
C SER A 1011 3.63 31.97 -26.99
N ASN A 1012 3.51 33.30 -27.10
CA ASN A 1012 3.72 34.03 -28.35
C ASN A 1012 5.20 34.35 -28.65
N ALA A 1013 6.12 34.05 -27.73
CA ALA A 1013 7.55 34.30 -27.90
C ALA A 1013 8.25 33.37 -28.92
N SER A 1014 7.56 32.37 -29.47
CA SER A 1014 8.20 31.27 -30.23
C SER A 1014 7.60 30.93 -31.60
N THR A 1015 7.10 31.91 -32.39
CA THR A 1015 7.14 31.86 -33.88
C THR A 1015 6.74 33.21 -34.54
N GLN A 1016 7.71 34.11 -34.78
CA GLN A 1016 7.69 35.05 -35.92
C GLN A 1016 9.11 35.47 -36.31
N ALA A 1017 9.72 34.75 -37.26
CA ALA A 1017 10.97 35.13 -37.91
C ALA A 1017 11.20 34.35 -39.23
N GLU A 1018 10.50 34.74 -40.30
CA GLU A 1018 10.81 34.26 -41.65
C GLU A 1018 11.18 35.41 -42.59
N SER A 1019 12.39 35.36 -43.17
CA SER A 1019 12.63 35.56 -44.60
C SER A 1019 14.12 35.41 -44.96
N ASN A 1020 14.38 34.91 -46.18
CA ASN A 1020 15.65 34.96 -46.93
C ASN A 1020 16.89 34.20 -46.38
N GLY A 1021 17.28 33.12 -47.07
CA GLY A 1021 18.64 32.52 -47.04
C GLY A 1021 19.50 33.00 -48.23
N PRO A 1022 20.44 32.20 -48.79
CA PRO A 1022 20.94 30.86 -48.39
C PRO A 1022 22.50 30.76 -48.27
N GLY A 1023 23.05 29.74 -47.59
CA GLY A 1023 24.53 29.63 -47.44
C GLY A 1023 25.14 28.34 -46.82
N ALA A 1024 25.29 27.31 -47.65
CA ALA A 1024 26.07 26.06 -47.53
C ALA A 1024 27.22 25.86 -46.48
N ARG A 1025 27.34 24.59 -45.98
CA ARG A 1025 28.55 23.84 -45.47
C ARG A 1025 29.06 24.22 -44.05
N LYS A 1026 29.69 23.34 -43.22
CA LYS A 1026 30.12 21.91 -43.35
C LYS A 1026 30.42 21.26 -41.95
N VAL A 1027 30.05 19.97 -41.77
CA VAL A 1027 30.85 18.84 -41.16
C VAL A 1027 31.20 18.79 -39.64
N ASP A 1028 30.87 17.63 -39.04
CA ASP A 1028 31.38 16.94 -37.82
C ASP A 1028 31.32 17.64 -36.43
N ARG A 1029 31.21 16.93 -35.28
CA ARG A 1029 31.38 15.49 -34.96
C ARG A 1029 30.45 15.05 -33.78
N ASN A 1030 30.39 13.75 -33.47
CA ASN A 1030 29.48 13.13 -32.49
C ASN A 1030 29.39 13.80 -31.09
N PRO A 1031 28.20 13.84 -30.46
CA PRO A 1031 28.08 13.88 -29.00
C PRO A 1031 28.27 12.48 -28.38
N MET A 1032 28.76 12.43 -27.14
CA MET A 1032 28.81 11.20 -26.31
C MET A 1032 28.01 11.42 -25.02
N ALA A 1033 27.47 10.33 -24.46
CA ALA A 1033 26.41 10.34 -23.46
C ALA A 1033 26.72 11.14 -22.19
N GLY A 1034 25.72 11.89 -21.70
CA GLY A 1034 25.64 12.41 -20.34
C GLY A 1034 24.23 12.16 -19.80
N SER A 1035 24.11 11.32 -18.77
CA SER A 1035 22.82 11.11 -18.09
C SER A 1035 22.49 12.32 -17.22
N LEU A 1036 21.24 12.77 -17.26
CA LEU A 1036 20.76 13.93 -16.51
C LEU A 1036 19.45 13.61 -15.79
N PHE A 1037 19.55 13.16 -14.54
CA PHE A 1037 18.59 13.52 -13.49
C PHE A 1037 19.27 13.51 -12.12
N SER A 1038 19.20 14.65 -11.45
CA SER A 1038 19.38 14.81 -10.00
C SER A 1038 18.49 15.98 -9.55
N ASP A 1039 18.29 16.09 -8.25
CA ASP A 1039 17.11 16.71 -7.63
C ASP A 1039 17.27 18.20 -7.26
N LYS A 1040 16.13 18.91 -7.11
CA LYS A 1040 15.90 20.25 -6.52
C LYS A 1040 16.87 21.41 -6.82
N GLY A 1041 16.30 22.53 -7.29
CA GLY A 1041 16.91 23.85 -7.10
C GLY A 1041 16.25 24.99 -7.90
N LEU A 1042 15.83 26.06 -7.22
CA LEU A 1042 15.45 27.33 -7.88
C LEU A 1042 16.72 28.07 -8.35
N PRO A 1043 16.73 28.66 -9.56
CA PRO A 1043 17.97 29.10 -10.20
C PRO A 1043 18.49 30.45 -9.66
N ILE A 1044 19.61 30.41 -8.92
CA ILE A 1044 20.43 31.60 -8.65
C ILE A 1044 21.49 31.72 -9.76
N LEU A 1045 21.35 32.75 -10.60
CA LEU A 1045 22.31 33.10 -11.65
C LEU A 1045 23.66 33.53 -11.02
N LYS A 1046 24.70 32.69 -11.18
CA LYS A 1046 26.10 33.08 -10.98
C LYS A 1046 26.80 33.25 -12.33
N THR A 1047 26.99 34.48 -12.77
CA THR A 1047 27.93 34.82 -13.83
C THR A 1047 29.36 34.49 -13.38
N SER A 1048 30.03 33.58 -14.10
CA SER A 1048 31.45 33.30 -13.88
C SER A 1048 32.31 34.22 -14.75
N ILE A 1049 33.19 35.00 -14.11
CA ILE A 1049 34.24 35.77 -14.79
C ILE A 1049 35.55 35.00 -14.60
N GLN A 1050 36.20 34.61 -15.70
CA GLN A 1050 37.52 33.97 -15.65
C GLN A 1050 38.62 35.02 -15.39
N PRO A 1051 39.69 34.68 -14.65
CA PRO A 1051 40.70 35.65 -14.21
C PRO A 1051 41.77 35.91 -15.28
N SER A 1052 42.16 37.18 -15.45
CA SER A 1052 43.30 37.60 -16.26
C SER A 1052 44.35 38.36 -15.44
N SER A 1053 45.54 37.76 -15.31
CA SER A 1053 46.87 38.38 -15.07
C SER A 1053 46.99 39.77 -14.41
N LYS A 1054 47.52 39.78 -13.18
CA LYS A 1054 48.41 40.79 -12.55
C LYS A 1054 48.47 42.22 -13.14
N GLN A 1055 48.12 43.20 -12.31
CA GLN A 1055 48.90 44.44 -12.14
C GLN A 1055 48.70 45.02 -10.72
N ASP A 1056 49.55 46.00 -10.34
CA ASP A 1056 49.82 46.43 -8.96
C ASP A 1056 49.14 47.80 -8.61
N PRO A 1057 49.36 48.44 -7.43
CA PRO A 1057 48.24 49.03 -6.67
C PRO A 1057 48.02 50.56 -6.83
N LEU A 1058 47.01 51.05 -6.08
CA LEU A 1058 46.67 52.44 -5.68
C LEU A 1058 45.53 53.14 -6.46
N ALA A 1059 44.29 53.01 -5.95
CA ALA A 1059 43.31 54.11 -5.86
C ALA A 1059 42.12 53.77 -4.93
N ASN A 1060 41.87 54.63 -3.94
CA ASN A 1060 40.68 54.83 -3.08
C ASN A 1060 39.66 53.70 -2.82
N GLN A 1061 39.42 53.44 -1.53
CA GLN A 1061 38.35 52.59 -1.01
C GLN A 1061 36.96 53.28 -1.10
N CYS A 1062 35.94 52.51 -1.50
CA CYS A 1062 34.55 52.69 -1.07
C CYS A 1062 33.90 51.29 -0.99
N GLU A 1063 33.82 50.72 0.21
CA GLU A 1063 33.33 49.35 0.42
C GLU A 1063 31.80 49.37 0.63
N ALA A 1064 31.04 49.02 -0.40
CA ALA A 1064 29.58 48.96 -0.36
C ALA A 1064 29.05 47.67 -0.98
N MET A 1065 28.06 47.06 -0.32
CA MET A 1065 27.42 45.81 -0.72
C MET A 1065 26.08 46.10 -1.41
N THR A 1066 25.88 45.57 -2.62
CA THR A 1066 24.64 45.75 -3.39
C THR A 1066 23.54 44.80 -2.91
N PHE A 1067 22.48 45.37 -2.32
CA PHE A 1067 21.23 44.68 -2.02
C PHE A 1067 20.16 45.08 -3.03
N THR A 1068 19.43 44.12 -3.59
CA THR A 1068 18.33 44.38 -4.52
C THR A 1068 17.00 44.36 -3.77
N MET A 1069 16.48 45.53 -3.41
CA MET A 1069 15.22 45.65 -2.67
C MET A 1069 14.02 45.64 -3.62
N LEU A 1070 13.04 44.79 -3.35
CA LEU A 1070 11.78 44.78 -4.07
C LEU A 1070 10.93 45.98 -3.61
N THR A 1071 10.44 46.80 -4.55
CA THR A 1071 9.58 47.94 -4.23
C THR A 1071 8.34 47.96 -5.13
N LYS A 1072 7.16 48.15 -4.53
CA LYS A 1072 5.87 48.20 -5.25
C LYS A 1072 5.44 49.67 -5.40
N LYS A 1073 5.33 50.15 -6.64
CA LYS A 1073 4.80 51.49 -6.95
C LYS A 1073 3.71 51.35 -8.02
N GLY A 1074 2.48 51.13 -7.57
CA GLY A 1074 1.37 50.66 -8.41
C GLY A 1074 1.44 49.16 -8.69
N ASN A 1075 0.69 48.67 -9.69
CA ASN A 1075 0.58 47.24 -10.02
C ASN A 1075 1.78 46.63 -10.77
N LYS A 1076 2.97 47.25 -10.70
CA LYS A 1076 4.23 46.61 -11.16
C LYS A 1076 5.28 46.68 -10.06
N GLN A 1077 5.80 45.50 -9.71
CA GLN A 1077 6.93 45.36 -8.79
C GLN A 1077 8.22 45.79 -9.51
N GLN A 1078 9.07 46.58 -8.86
CA GLN A 1078 10.38 46.97 -9.38
C GLN A 1078 11.48 46.60 -8.40
N LEU A 1079 12.44 45.82 -8.90
CA LEU A 1079 13.72 45.52 -8.26
C LEU A 1079 14.58 46.78 -8.29
N LYS A 1080 14.92 47.34 -7.12
CA LYS A 1080 15.77 48.52 -7.00
C LYS A 1080 17.04 48.18 -6.22
N THR A 1081 18.18 48.20 -6.92
CA THR A 1081 19.49 47.97 -6.32
C THR A 1081 19.89 49.18 -5.46
N MET A 1082 20.15 48.94 -4.18
CA MET A 1082 20.75 49.89 -3.24
C MET A 1082 22.16 49.42 -2.88
N GLN A 1083 23.09 50.36 -2.78
CA GLN A 1083 24.41 50.13 -2.21
C GLN A 1083 24.37 50.49 -0.72
N ILE A 1084 24.60 49.50 0.13
CA ILE A 1084 24.66 49.66 1.59
C ILE A 1084 26.14 49.63 1.99
N PRO A 1085 26.67 50.62 2.75
CA PRO A 1085 28.07 50.61 3.18
C PRO A 1085 28.38 49.40 4.08
N SER A 1086 29.61 48.89 3.98
CA SER A 1086 30.02 47.61 4.59
C SER A 1086 29.93 47.54 6.11
N ASN A 1087 29.83 48.68 6.78
CA ASN A 1087 29.69 48.82 8.23
C ASN A 1087 28.24 48.68 8.75
N SER A 1088 27.25 48.49 7.88
CA SER A 1088 25.88 48.19 8.30
C SER A 1088 25.78 46.80 8.97
N SER A 1089 25.02 46.69 10.06
CA SER A 1089 24.84 45.41 10.78
C SER A 1089 24.31 44.28 9.89
N ILE A 1090 23.43 44.59 8.93
CA ILE A 1090 22.93 43.63 7.94
C ILE A 1090 24.07 43.10 7.06
N ALA A 1091 24.99 43.96 6.61
CA ALA A 1091 26.13 43.54 5.81
C ALA A 1091 27.10 42.65 6.62
N VAL A 1092 27.39 43.04 7.87
CA VAL A 1092 28.23 42.26 8.80
C VAL A 1092 27.60 40.90 9.12
N GLN A 1093 26.32 40.85 9.45
CA GLN A 1093 25.60 39.62 9.79
C GLN A 1093 25.47 38.67 8.58
N THR A 1094 25.16 39.21 7.40
CA THR A 1094 25.15 38.42 6.15
C THR A 1094 26.53 37.83 5.84
N ARG A 1095 27.60 38.62 6.01
CA ARG A 1095 28.99 38.17 5.80
C ARG A 1095 29.40 37.10 6.82
N ALA A 1096 29.01 37.24 8.08
CA ALA A 1096 29.23 36.23 9.12
C ALA A 1096 28.49 34.91 8.83
N GLN A 1097 27.22 34.97 8.42
CA GLN A 1097 26.41 33.79 8.10
C GLN A 1097 26.94 33.06 6.85
N GLN A 1098 27.41 33.79 5.83
CA GLN A 1098 28.08 33.20 4.67
C GLN A 1098 29.42 32.53 5.03
N MET A 1099 30.19 33.11 5.96
CA MET A 1099 31.42 32.49 6.45
C MET A 1099 31.13 31.21 7.24
N HIS A 1100 30.12 31.22 8.12
CA HIS A 1100 29.73 30.04 8.90
C HIS A 1100 29.32 28.87 7.99
N SER A 1101 28.44 29.13 7.02
CA SER A 1101 27.99 28.14 6.05
C SER A 1101 29.12 27.59 5.16
N GLN A 1102 30.14 28.41 4.84
CA GLN A 1102 31.33 27.92 4.15
C GLN A 1102 32.20 27.00 5.03
N VAL A 1103 32.33 27.30 6.32
CA VAL A 1103 33.07 26.43 7.27
C VAL A 1103 32.35 25.09 7.44
N GLU A 1104 31.02 25.10 7.62
CA GLU A 1104 30.21 23.87 7.69
C GLU A 1104 30.32 23.04 6.41
N HIS A 1105 30.25 23.68 5.24
CA HIS A 1105 30.40 22.99 3.96
C HIS A 1105 31.81 22.40 3.76
N GLN A 1106 32.86 23.08 4.23
CA GLN A 1106 34.23 22.54 4.21
C GLN A 1106 34.40 21.37 5.21
N GLN A 1107 33.77 21.44 6.38
CA GLN A 1107 33.77 20.33 7.35
C GLN A 1107 33.02 19.11 6.83
N LEU A 1108 31.82 19.27 6.25
CA LEU A 1108 31.10 18.18 5.58
C LEU A 1108 31.95 17.58 4.44
N LYS A 1109 32.52 18.42 3.57
CA LYS A 1109 33.34 17.93 2.46
C LYS A 1109 34.56 17.14 2.95
N LYS A 1110 35.20 17.55 4.05
CA LYS A 1110 36.28 16.77 4.66
C LYS A 1110 35.76 15.44 5.23
N LEU A 1111 34.62 15.45 5.92
CA LEU A 1111 34.04 14.24 6.51
C LEU A 1111 33.68 13.19 5.45
N VAL A 1112 33.16 13.62 4.29
CA VAL A 1112 32.87 12.74 3.14
C VAL A 1112 34.16 12.16 2.56
N LEU A 1113 35.20 12.98 2.33
CA LEU A 1113 36.50 12.50 1.85
C LEU A 1113 37.19 11.53 2.83
N ASP A 1114 37.13 11.80 4.14
CA ASP A 1114 37.65 10.89 5.18
C ASP A 1114 36.81 9.59 5.28
N TYR A 1115 35.54 9.58 4.80
CA TYR A 1115 34.70 8.38 4.68
C TYR A 1115 35.04 7.58 3.41
N GLU A 1116 35.05 8.22 2.24
CA GLU A 1116 35.38 7.60 0.93
C GLU A 1116 36.77 6.93 0.97
N MET A 1117 37.80 7.62 1.48
CA MET A 1117 39.14 7.03 1.62
C MET A 1117 39.16 5.82 2.58
N ARG A 1118 38.27 5.79 3.58
CA ARG A 1118 38.19 4.70 4.56
C ARG A 1118 37.45 3.49 4.00
N GLU A 1119 36.47 3.73 3.13
CA GLU A 1119 35.75 2.72 2.36
C GLU A 1119 36.68 2.08 1.33
N GLU A 1120 37.35 2.86 0.48
CA GLU A 1120 38.39 2.35 -0.44
C GLU A 1120 39.49 1.55 0.30
N ALA A 1121 39.96 2.04 1.45
CA ALA A 1121 40.98 1.33 2.24
C ALA A 1121 40.46 0.02 2.85
N ASN A 1122 39.15 -0.15 3.00
CA ASN A 1122 38.52 -1.42 3.40
C ASN A 1122 38.30 -2.34 2.19
N GLU A 1123 37.84 -1.81 1.05
CA GLU A 1123 37.69 -2.57 -0.18
C GLU A 1123 39.03 -3.15 -0.67
N ARG A 1124 40.08 -2.33 -0.71
CA ARG A 1124 41.45 -2.79 -1.07
C ARG A 1124 41.94 -3.89 -0.12
N LYS A 1125 41.62 -3.83 1.19
CA LYS A 1125 41.93 -4.90 2.15
C LYS A 1125 41.12 -6.17 1.93
N ASN A 1126 39.81 -6.04 1.68
CA ASN A 1126 38.92 -7.17 1.40
C ASN A 1126 39.34 -7.89 0.11
N LEU A 1127 39.63 -7.13 -0.95
CA LEU A 1127 40.07 -7.67 -2.23
C LEU A 1127 41.46 -8.32 -2.15
N ALA A 1128 42.39 -7.75 -1.36
CA ALA A 1128 43.66 -8.41 -1.05
C ALA A 1128 43.46 -9.72 -0.26
N ALA A 1129 42.57 -9.73 0.73
CA ALA A 1129 42.26 -10.93 1.52
C ALA A 1129 41.56 -12.02 0.69
N GLU A 1130 40.68 -11.64 -0.26
CA GLU A 1130 40.02 -12.57 -1.17
C GLU A 1130 40.99 -13.15 -2.21
N MET A 1131 41.85 -12.31 -2.80
CA MET A 1131 42.87 -12.76 -3.74
C MET A 1131 43.93 -13.63 -3.05
N ALA A 1132 44.34 -13.31 -1.82
CA ALA A 1132 45.22 -14.15 -1.02
C ALA A 1132 44.60 -15.53 -0.72
N ARG A 1133 43.28 -15.61 -0.45
CA ARG A 1133 42.53 -16.87 -0.34
C ARG A 1133 42.47 -17.67 -1.66
N LYS A 1134 42.66 -17.01 -2.80
CA LYS A 1134 42.79 -17.61 -4.14
C LYS A 1134 44.26 -17.86 -4.55
N GLY A 1135 45.22 -17.68 -3.63
CA GLY A 1135 46.65 -17.88 -3.88
C GLY A 1135 47.36 -16.74 -4.64
N VAL A 1136 46.67 -15.63 -4.90
CA VAL A 1136 47.20 -14.49 -5.67
C VAL A 1136 47.55 -13.33 -4.73
N ASN A 1137 48.84 -13.02 -4.62
CA ASN A 1137 49.33 -11.97 -3.72
C ASN A 1137 49.31 -10.60 -4.42
N VAL A 1138 48.29 -9.79 -4.15
CA VAL A 1138 48.09 -8.47 -4.76
C VAL A 1138 48.83 -7.38 -3.98
N LYS A 1139 49.83 -6.76 -4.61
CA LYS A 1139 50.42 -5.51 -4.14
C LYS A 1139 49.76 -4.34 -4.87
N PHE A 1140 49.11 -3.45 -4.11
CA PHE A 1140 48.76 -2.13 -4.62
C PHE A 1140 50.03 -1.27 -4.66
N LEU A 1141 50.23 -0.55 -5.76
CA LEU A 1141 51.18 0.56 -5.81
C LEU A 1141 50.53 1.77 -5.14
N ASN A 1142 51.31 2.49 -4.34
CA ASN A 1142 50.93 3.84 -3.89
C ASN A 1142 51.34 4.82 -4.99
N GLU A 1143 50.44 5.73 -5.34
CA GLU A 1143 50.77 7.02 -5.97
C GLU A 1143 50.95 8.08 -4.87
#